data_AF-A0A9Q1HZP1-F1
#
_entry.id   AF-A0A9Q1HZP1-F1
#
_cell.length_a   1.000
_cell.length_b   1.000
_cell.length_c   1.000
_cell.angle_alpha   90.00
_cell.angle_beta   90.00
_cell.angle_gamma   90.00
#
_symmetry.space_group_name_H-M   'P 1'
#
loop_
_entity.id
_entity.type
_entity.pdbx_description
1 polymer ?
#
loop_
_entity_poly.entity_id
_entity_poly.type
_entity_poly.pdbx_seq_one_letter_code
_entity_poly.pdbx_strand_id
1 'polypeptide(L)'
;MAGRVQQGELTEYKKSLIKRDLEMGIVMTVFRQRMERLSVQVIMETRQVAWTRTADKTDGVLDLPEIREVRPGKNSKDFERFKDYKDKYDDRSCFTIFYGSQFVLHTLSLAADTVEDAEKWLLGLELLRQEALEAPTPDIIERWLRKQMYSISQTKKNSITMKELKSILPHLNLKVPGARFLKDRFAEIGARKDVLDFEQFHKFYNILMFENQKSILEEFKKESCAFIMGNTDRPEASVVSLFDFQRFLLHQQKEAWANDLNQVRELMTTFIDDTMRKTNDPEFTVGEFLHFLFSKENSLWDEKFSEVCTLDMNNPLSHYWINSSHNTYLTGDQLRSESSTEAYVRCLRLGCRCIELDCWDSPLGPIIYHGWTRTTKIKFEDVVKAINEHAFVASEYPLVLSIEEHCSLVQQRQMARIFRDVFQDKLLTEPVELIADQLPSPTQLKGKIIIKHKKLSMADDLGRTDAGFGRGDLRKGEKQGDLYIWDPVDQRWNRHYCVISDDMLYYAEEYEEEDEEPRKGMRPSELHYNEPWFHGRMSEGRQTAERLLQEFCAESGGLDGTFLVRESDTFVTDFTLSFWRGGRVQHCRIRSASEGGHTVYFLTENLHFSSVYGLIEHYRQNPLRCADFDLRLTDAVPRPNRHLSENWFYSNLSRGEAEDMLMRIPVTEPSSSGRERMVTPLPSHSGVTVR
;
A
#
# COMPACT_ATOMS: atom_id res chain seq x y z
N MET A 1 4.44 -14.85 29.33
CA MET A 1 3.05 -15.22 29.03
C MET A 1 2.19 -13.96 29.01
N ALA A 2 1.91 -13.42 27.81
CA ALA A 2 0.79 -12.52 27.61
C ALA A 2 -0.45 -13.39 27.40
N GLY A 3 -1.58 -13.00 28.01
CA GLY A 3 -2.77 -13.85 28.13
C GLY A 3 -3.28 -14.38 26.80
N ARG A 4 -2.95 -15.64 26.50
CA ARG A 4 -3.92 -16.52 25.83
C ARG A 4 -5.05 -16.70 26.84
N VAL A 5 -6.06 -15.84 26.75
CA VAL A 5 -7.39 -16.21 27.23
C VAL A 5 -7.67 -17.56 26.57
N GLN A 6 -7.85 -18.61 27.38
CA GLN A 6 -8.47 -19.84 26.93
C GLN A 6 -9.86 -19.46 26.41
N GLN A 7 -9.94 -19.05 25.15
CA GLN A 7 -11.20 -18.97 24.43
C GLN A 7 -11.64 -20.42 24.27
N GLY A 8 -12.62 -20.86 25.06
CA GLY A 8 -13.40 -22.03 24.67
C GLY A 8 -13.86 -21.82 23.23
N GLU A 9 -13.77 -22.86 22.40
CA GLU A 9 -14.11 -22.77 20.98
C GLU A 9 -15.46 -22.06 20.81
N LEU A 10 -15.41 -20.93 20.10
CA LEU A 10 -16.63 -20.22 19.71
C LEU A 10 -17.45 -21.16 18.83
N THR A 11 -18.67 -21.48 19.27
CA THR A 11 -19.63 -22.25 18.47
C THR A 11 -19.83 -21.60 17.10
N GLU A 12 -20.02 -22.39 16.04
CA GLU A 12 -20.26 -21.89 14.68
C GLU A 12 -21.43 -20.88 14.60
N TYR A 13 -22.47 -21.06 15.41
CA TYR A 13 -23.57 -20.10 15.52
C TYR A 13 -23.10 -18.70 15.96
N LYS A 14 -22.23 -18.64 16.98
CA LYS A 14 -21.66 -17.36 17.46
C LYS A 14 -20.73 -16.74 16.41
N LYS A 15 -19.91 -17.53 15.72
CA LYS A 15 -19.08 -17.03 14.61
C LYS A 15 -19.94 -16.42 13.52
N SER A 16 -21.01 -17.10 13.10
CA SER A 16 -21.96 -16.62 12.09
C SER A 16 -22.63 -15.30 12.51
N LEU A 17 -23.04 -15.18 13.78
CA LEU A 17 -23.64 -13.96 14.31
C LEU A 17 -22.64 -12.78 14.27
N ILE A 18 -21.40 -12.99 14.69
CA ILE A 18 -20.34 -11.96 14.64
C ILE A 18 -20.11 -11.49 13.20
N LYS A 19 -19.98 -12.42 12.25
CA LYS A 19 -19.77 -12.07 10.83
C LYS A 19 -20.92 -11.22 10.29
N ARG A 20 -22.16 -11.59 10.60
CA ARG A 20 -23.35 -10.83 10.21
C ARG A 20 -23.35 -9.43 10.82
N ASP A 21 -22.94 -9.28 12.07
CA ASP A 21 -22.84 -7.97 12.72
C ASP A 21 -21.79 -7.08 12.04
N LEU A 22 -20.63 -7.65 11.67
CA LEU A 22 -19.60 -6.92 10.92
C LEU A 22 -20.05 -6.55 9.51
N GLU A 23 -20.84 -7.40 8.85
CA GLU A 23 -21.44 -7.13 7.54
C GLU A 23 -22.50 -6.01 7.58
N MET A 24 -23.35 -5.99 8.61
CA MET A 24 -24.30 -4.89 8.84
C MET A 24 -23.58 -3.58 9.14
N GLY A 25 -22.41 -3.65 9.76
CA GLY A 25 -21.58 -2.51 10.10
C GLY A 25 -22.06 -1.74 11.32
N ILE A 26 -21.17 -0.91 11.87
CA ILE A 26 -21.49 0.02 12.95
C ILE A 26 -20.87 1.39 12.68
N VAL A 27 -21.38 2.42 13.33
CA VAL A 27 -20.75 3.75 13.29
C VAL A 27 -19.59 3.78 14.28
N MET A 28 -18.40 4.09 13.77
CA MET A 28 -17.21 4.30 14.59
C MET A 28 -16.65 5.70 14.36
N THR A 29 -15.85 6.17 15.32
CA THR A 29 -15.00 7.34 15.12
C THR A 29 -13.69 6.87 14.47
N VAL A 30 -13.39 7.41 13.29
CA VAL A 30 -12.21 7.09 12.50
C VAL A 30 -11.20 8.22 12.64
N PHE A 31 -9.98 7.90 13.03
CA PHE A 31 -8.88 8.84 13.25
C PHE A 31 -7.89 8.75 12.08
N ARG A 32 -7.83 9.81 11.27
CA ARG A 32 -6.88 9.95 10.14
C ARG A 32 -6.25 11.35 10.12
N GLN A 33 -6.36 12.08 9.02
CA GLN A 33 -6.05 13.52 8.96
C GLN A 33 -7.11 14.35 9.71
N ARG A 34 -8.34 13.85 9.78
CA ARG A 34 -9.45 14.43 10.53
C ARG A 34 -10.11 13.32 11.36
N MET A 35 -10.80 13.74 12.42
CA MET A 35 -11.65 12.85 13.22
C MET A 35 -13.07 12.90 12.63
N GLU A 36 -13.58 11.76 12.17
CA GLU A 36 -14.90 11.66 11.53
C GLU A 36 -15.69 10.46 12.04
N ARG A 37 -17.01 10.60 12.13
CA ARG A 37 -17.93 9.47 12.43
C ARG A 37 -18.36 8.84 11.12
N LEU A 38 -17.92 7.61 10.86
CA LEU A 38 -18.19 6.88 9.62
C LEU A 38 -18.82 5.53 9.94
N SER A 39 -19.65 5.04 9.02
CA SER A 39 -20.12 3.65 9.08
C SER A 39 -19.00 2.74 8.62
N VAL A 40 -18.57 1.82 9.48
CA VAL A 40 -17.55 0.82 9.20
C VAL A 40 -18.23 -0.54 9.07
N GLN A 41 -18.00 -1.25 7.99
CA GLN A 41 -18.60 -2.56 7.70
C GLN A 41 -17.63 -3.47 6.96
N VAL A 42 -17.86 -4.78 7.01
CA VAL A 42 -17.15 -5.75 6.18
C VAL A 42 -17.99 -6.12 4.97
N ILE A 43 -17.45 -5.91 3.77
CA ILE A 43 -18.02 -6.41 2.52
C ILE A 43 -17.60 -7.88 2.39
N MET A 44 -18.51 -8.80 2.71
CA MET A 44 -18.22 -10.24 2.79
C MET A 44 -17.78 -10.83 1.44
N GLU A 45 -18.40 -10.39 0.35
CA GLU A 45 -18.11 -10.86 -1.01
C GLU A 45 -16.68 -10.53 -1.47
N THR A 46 -16.16 -9.35 -1.11
CA THR A 46 -14.80 -8.93 -1.46
C THR A 46 -13.79 -9.13 -0.34
N ARG A 47 -14.25 -9.52 0.86
CA ARG A 47 -13.48 -9.60 2.12
C ARG A 47 -12.71 -8.30 2.39
N GLN A 48 -13.43 -7.18 2.35
CA GLN A 48 -12.88 -5.84 2.58
C GLN A 48 -13.54 -5.16 3.78
N VAL A 49 -12.77 -4.47 4.61
CA VAL A 49 -13.29 -3.49 5.57
C VAL A 49 -13.51 -2.18 4.81
N ALA A 50 -14.73 -1.66 4.84
CA ALA A 50 -15.10 -0.40 4.18
C ALA A 50 -15.55 0.63 5.22
N TRP A 51 -15.16 1.89 5.03
CA TRP A 51 -15.69 3.02 5.80
C TRP A 51 -16.37 4.02 4.86
N THR A 52 -17.62 4.38 5.18
CA THR A 52 -18.50 5.15 4.30
C THR A 52 -19.13 6.31 5.07
N ARG A 53 -19.16 7.50 4.46
CA ARG A 53 -19.90 8.66 5.01
C ARG A 53 -21.39 8.59 4.70
N THR A 54 -21.77 8.05 3.55
CA THR A 54 -23.17 7.78 3.15
C THR A 54 -23.27 6.46 2.40
N ALA A 55 -24.47 5.90 2.26
CA ALA A 55 -24.67 4.63 1.54
C ALA A 55 -24.09 4.62 0.11
N ASP A 56 -24.09 5.79 -0.55
CA ASP A 56 -23.60 5.95 -1.91
C ASP A 56 -22.12 6.36 -2.00
N LYS A 57 -21.51 6.78 -0.88
CA LYS A 57 -20.13 7.30 -0.86
C LYS A 57 -19.25 6.50 0.10
N THR A 58 -18.43 5.63 -0.48
CA THR A 58 -17.35 4.93 0.21
C THR A 58 -16.12 5.84 0.27
N ASP A 59 -15.64 6.15 1.47
CA ASP A 59 -14.46 6.99 1.70
C ASP A 59 -13.16 6.18 1.62
N GLY A 60 -13.23 4.87 1.83
CA GLY A 60 -12.13 3.97 1.56
C GLY A 60 -12.43 2.51 1.91
N VAL A 61 -11.55 1.63 1.46
CA VAL A 61 -11.60 0.19 1.67
C VAL A 61 -10.22 -0.35 2.02
N LEU A 62 -10.21 -1.47 2.73
CA LEU A 62 -9.02 -2.20 3.18
C LEU A 62 -9.25 -3.69 2.98
N ASP A 63 -8.30 -4.36 2.34
CA ASP A 63 -8.36 -5.81 2.09
C ASP A 63 -8.02 -6.58 3.36
N LEU A 64 -8.89 -7.51 3.79
CA LEU A 64 -8.65 -8.33 4.99
C LEU A 64 -7.31 -9.10 4.95
N PRO A 65 -6.87 -9.70 3.81
CA PRO A 65 -5.56 -10.34 3.73
C PRO A 65 -4.35 -9.41 3.93
N GLU A 66 -4.53 -8.09 3.76
CA GLU A 66 -3.45 -7.12 3.96
C GLU A 66 -3.26 -6.74 5.44
N ILE A 67 -4.20 -7.12 6.32
CA ILE A 67 -4.06 -6.90 7.76
C ILE A 67 -2.87 -7.69 8.28
N ARG A 68 -1.91 -6.98 8.86
CA ARG A 68 -0.73 -7.56 9.52
C ARG A 68 -0.91 -7.66 11.02
N GLU A 69 -1.66 -6.74 11.60
CA GLU A 69 -1.93 -6.67 13.02
C GLU A 69 -3.21 -5.88 13.28
N VAL A 70 -3.98 -6.30 14.27
CA VAL A 70 -5.01 -5.47 14.90
C VAL A 70 -4.67 -5.34 16.38
N ARG A 71 -4.40 -4.12 16.84
CA ARG A 71 -3.93 -3.86 18.21
C ARG A 71 -5.01 -3.09 19.00
N PRO A 72 -5.49 -3.63 20.14
CA PRO A 72 -6.42 -2.91 21.01
C PRO A 72 -5.73 -1.71 21.69
N GLY A 73 -6.51 -0.69 22.02
CA GLY A 73 -6.02 0.53 22.65
C GLY A 73 -5.63 1.64 21.68
N LYS A 74 -5.12 2.74 22.24
CA LYS A 74 -4.67 3.93 21.49
C LYS A 74 -3.18 3.85 21.19
N ASN A 75 -2.80 3.00 20.25
CA ASN A 75 -1.41 2.58 20.02
C ASN A 75 -0.82 3.06 18.68
N SER A 76 -1.38 4.12 18.10
CA SER A 76 -0.95 4.69 16.83
C SER A 76 -0.69 6.19 16.91
N LYS A 77 0.09 6.71 15.96
CA LYS A 77 0.33 8.15 15.81
C LYS A 77 -0.94 8.93 15.47
N ASP A 78 -1.98 8.28 14.93
CA ASP A 78 -3.25 8.94 14.64
C ASP A 78 -3.91 9.43 15.93
N PHE A 79 -3.91 8.61 16.99
CA PHE A 79 -4.44 9.00 18.29
C PHE A 79 -3.60 10.11 18.95
N GLU A 80 -2.30 10.12 18.71
CA GLU A 80 -1.42 11.16 19.22
C GLU A 80 -1.66 12.55 18.59
N ARG A 81 -2.17 12.61 17.36
CA ARG A 81 -2.52 13.88 16.71
C ARG A 81 -3.73 14.55 17.36
N PHE A 82 -4.59 13.78 18.02
CA PHE A 82 -5.83 14.26 18.65
C PHE A 82 -5.78 14.11 20.18
N LYS A 83 -4.62 14.40 20.80
CA LYS A 83 -4.39 14.26 22.26
C LYS A 83 -5.44 14.97 23.13
N ASP A 84 -5.99 16.10 22.69
CA ASP A 84 -7.04 16.83 23.43
C ASP A 84 -8.36 16.04 23.58
N TYR A 85 -8.56 15.00 22.78
CA TYR A 85 -9.73 14.13 22.80
C TYR A 85 -9.44 12.75 23.39
N LYS A 86 -8.24 12.55 23.97
CA LYS A 86 -7.80 11.25 24.47
C LYS A 86 -8.71 10.69 25.56
N ASP A 87 -9.36 11.55 26.35
CA ASP A 87 -10.25 11.14 27.45
C ASP A 87 -11.70 10.89 27.01
N LYS A 88 -12.04 11.15 25.73
CA LYS A 88 -13.42 11.00 25.24
C LYS A 88 -13.84 9.54 25.09
N TYR A 89 -12.91 8.66 24.74
CA TYR A 89 -13.16 7.24 24.50
C TYR A 89 -12.39 6.39 25.52
N ASP A 90 -12.97 5.29 25.98
CA ASP A 90 -12.25 4.30 26.81
C ASP A 90 -11.15 3.65 25.96
N ASP A 91 -9.98 3.37 26.53
CA ASP A 91 -8.89 2.74 25.76
C ASP A 91 -9.31 1.38 25.18
N ARG A 92 -10.16 0.62 25.89
CA ARG A 92 -10.68 -0.68 25.44
C ARG A 92 -11.74 -0.56 24.34
N SER A 93 -12.33 0.62 24.16
CA SER A 93 -13.21 0.91 23.01
C SER A 93 -12.43 1.30 21.74
N CYS A 94 -11.11 1.44 21.83
CA CYS A 94 -10.23 1.82 20.72
C CYS A 94 -9.43 0.62 20.21
N PHE A 95 -9.10 0.65 18.93
CA PHE A 95 -8.13 -0.26 18.32
C PHE A 95 -7.57 0.31 17.03
N THR A 96 -6.44 -0.21 16.57
CA THR A 96 -5.81 0.16 15.29
C THR A 96 -5.61 -1.07 14.43
N ILE A 97 -6.01 -0.98 13.16
CA ILE A 97 -5.70 -1.97 12.13
C ILE A 97 -4.43 -1.50 11.41
N PHE A 98 -3.38 -2.32 11.45
CA PHE A 98 -2.14 -2.13 10.70
C PHE A 98 -2.16 -3.03 9.47
N TYR A 99 -2.01 -2.43 8.28
CA TYR A 99 -2.20 -3.15 7.02
C TYR A 99 -1.26 -2.68 5.91
N GLY A 100 -1.09 -3.54 4.91
CA GLY A 100 -0.31 -3.28 3.70
C GLY A 100 0.82 -4.29 3.48
N SER A 101 1.53 -4.10 2.37
CA SER A 101 2.64 -4.96 1.93
C SER A 101 4.02 -4.40 2.29
N GLN A 102 4.13 -3.10 2.53
CA GLN A 102 5.40 -2.43 2.80
C GLN A 102 5.92 -2.67 4.23
N PHE A 103 7.15 -2.24 4.49
CA PHE A 103 7.72 -2.26 5.84
C PHE A 103 6.97 -1.29 6.76
N VAL A 104 6.83 -0.04 6.31
CA VAL A 104 5.99 0.97 6.97
C VAL A 104 4.53 0.68 6.62
N LEU A 105 3.75 0.26 7.62
CA LEU A 105 2.35 -0.12 7.43
C LEU A 105 1.43 1.11 7.46
N HIS A 106 0.34 1.02 6.71
CA HIS A 106 -0.78 1.93 6.87
C HIS A 106 -1.54 1.61 8.15
N THR A 107 -2.20 2.62 8.70
CA THR A 107 -2.98 2.51 9.94
C THR A 107 -4.41 2.99 9.71
N LEU A 108 -5.36 2.23 10.26
CA LEU A 108 -6.75 2.63 10.40
C LEU A 108 -7.11 2.57 11.88
N SER A 109 -7.12 3.74 12.51
CA SER A 109 -7.34 3.90 13.95
C SER A 109 -8.80 4.22 14.23
N LEU A 110 -9.42 3.43 15.12
CA LEU A 110 -10.87 3.36 15.31
C LEU A 110 -11.24 3.46 16.79
N ALA A 111 -12.36 4.12 17.09
CA ALA A 111 -13.03 4.05 18.38
C ALA A 111 -14.51 3.72 18.20
N ALA A 112 -14.96 2.62 18.80
CA ALA A 112 -16.35 2.25 18.90
C ALA A 112 -17.06 3.03 20.02
N ASP A 113 -18.40 3.05 19.98
CA ASP A 113 -19.21 3.72 21.02
C ASP A 113 -19.25 2.90 22.32
N THR A 114 -18.99 1.57 22.25
CA THR A 114 -18.96 0.66 23.40
C THR A 114 -17.72 -0.24 23.38
N VAL A 115 -17.33 -0.78 24.55
CA VAL A 115 -16.22 -1.73 24.66
C VAL A 115 -16.61 -3.08 24.04
N GLU A 116 -17.86 -3.49 24.22
CA GLU A 116 -18.41 -4.73 23.67
C GLU A 116 -18.37 -4.75 22.13
N ASP A 117 -18.65 -3.61 21.50
CA ASP A 117 -18.51 -3.46 20.06
C ASP A 117 -17.05 -3.57 19.62
N ALA A 118 -16.12 -2.90 20.31
CA ALA A 118 -14.70 -3.01 20.01
C ALA A 118 -14.19 -4.46 20.12
N GLU A 119 -14.54 -5.17 21.20
CA GLU A 119 -14.18 -6.58 21.40
C GLU A 119 -14.77 -7.49 20.31
N LYS A 120 -16.02 -7.27 19.92
CA LYS A 120 -16.67 -8.01 18.83
C LYS A 120 -15.96 -7.78 17.50
N TRP A 121 -15.57 -6.54 17.22
CA TRP A 121 -14.83 -6.18 16.01
C TRP A 121 -13.42 -6.77 15.97
N LEU A 122 -12.68 -6.70 17.08
CA LEU A 122 -11.37 -7.34 17.21
C LEU A 122 -11.44 -8.85 16.91
N LEU A 123 -12.42 -9.54 17.51
CA LEU A 123 -12.63 -10.97 17.29
C LEU A 123 -13.08 -11.26 15.85
N GLY A 124 -14.05 -10.50 15.33
CA GLY A 124 -14.59 -10.69 13.99
C GLY A 124 -13.56 -10.44 12.89
N LEU A 125 -12.72 -9.41 13.03
CA LEU A 125 -11.64 -9.13 12.09
C LEU A 125 -10.61 -10.25 12.05
N GLU A 126 -10.21 -10.80 13.21
CA GLU A 126 -9.25 -11.90 13.25
C GLU A 126 -9.82 -13.18 12.62
N LEU A 127 -11.08 -13.53 12.93
CA LEU A 127 -11.78 -14.67 12.32
C LEU A 127 -11.83 -14.53 10.79
N LEU A 128 -12.29 -13.37 10.30
CA LEU A 128 -12.43 -13.12 8.87
C LEU A 128 -11.08 -13.04 8.15
N ARG A 129 -10.03 -12.54 8.82
CA ARG A 129 -8.67 -12.51 8.30
C ARG A 129 -8.11 -13.91 8.13
N GLN A 130 -8.28 -14.79 9.12
CA GLN A 130 -7.84 -16.19 9.03
C GLN A 130 -8.55 -16.92 7.90
N GLU A 131 -9.89 -16.83 7.82
CA GLU A 131 -10.66 -17.38 6.70
C GLU A 131 -10.20 -16.84 5.35
N ALA A 132 -9.88 -15.55 5.28
CA ALA A 132 -9.45 -14.92 4.04
C ALA A 132 -8.07 -15.41 3.57
N LEU A 133 -7.18 -15.85 4.49
CA LEU A 133 -5.86 -16.43 4.20
C LEU A 133 -5.94 -17.93 3.85
N GLU A 134 -6.82 -18.65 4.53
CA GLU A 134 -7.04 -20.09 4.31
C GLU A 134 -7.90 -20.37 3.06
N ALA A 135 -8.70 -19.39 2.61
CA ALA A 135 -9.58 -19.51 1.45
C ALA A 135 -8.91 -20.14 0.22
N PRO A 136 -9.52 -21.15 -0.43
CA PRO A 136 -8.93 -21.82 -1.57
C PRO A 136 -8.76 -20.89 -2.77
N THR A 137 -7.87 -21.23 -3.71
CA THR A 137 -7.55 -20.38 -4.86
C THR A 137 -8.79 -19.93 -5.67
N PRO A 138 -9.79 -20.79 -5.96
CA PRO A 138 -11.00 -20.36 -6.67
C PRO A 138 -11.75 -19.21 -5.96
N ASP A 139 -11.89 -19.27 -4.64
CA ASP A 139 -12.54 -18.21 -3.85
C ASP A 139 -11.72 -16.91 -3.87
N ILE A 140 -10.39 -17.00 -3.92
CA ILE A 140 -9.49 -15.84 -4.05
C ILE A 140 -9.69 -15.20 -5.43
N ILE A 141 -9.78 -15.99 -6.50
CA ILE A 141 -10.02 -15.53 -7.87
C ILE A 141 -11.38 -14.85 -7.96
N GLU A 142 -12.45 -15.50 -7.46
CA GLU A 142 -13.80 -14.94 -7.47
C GLU A 142 -13.84 -13.57 -6.77
N ARG A 143 -13.26 -13.49 -5.57
CA ARG A 143 -13.13 -12.26 -4.79
C ARG A 143 -12.37 -11.18 -5.56
N TRP A 144 -11.26 -11.55 -6.20
CA TRP A 144 -10.47 -10.63 -7.01
C TRP A 144 -11.28 -10.09 -8.19
N LEU A 145 -12.03 -10.95 -8.89
CA LEU A 145 -12.91 -10.56 -10.00
C LEU A 145 -14.03 -9.61 -9.54
N ARG A 146 -14.66 -9.88 -8.38
CA ARG A 146 -15.66 -8.97 -7.80
C ARG A 146 -15.07 -7.59 -7.53
N LYS A 147 -13.86 -7.51 -6.95
CA LYS A 147 -13.14 -6.25 -6.74
C LYS A 147 -12.89 -5.50 -8.06
N GLN A 148 -12.48 -6.20 -9.12
CA GLN A 148 -12.27 -5.60 -10.44
C GLN A 148 -13.57 -5.06 -11.05
N MET A 149 -14.69 -5.74 -10.85
CA MET A 149 -15.98 -5.25 -11.35
C MET A 149 -16.48 -4.02 -10.58
N TYR A 150 -16.28 -3.98 -9.25
CA TYR A 150 -16.73 -2.87 -8.41
C TYR A 150 -15.85 -1.62 -8.52
N SER A 151 -14.57 -1.76 -8.85
CA SER A 151 -13.66 -0.60 -8.99
C SER A 151 -14.06 0.36 -10.12
N ILE A 152 -14.82 -0.12 -11.11
CA ILE A 152 -15.21 0.63 -12.32
C ILE A 152 -16.72 0.85 -12.47
N SER A 153 -17.54 0.08 -11.75
CA SER A 153 -19.00 0.25 -11.80
C SER A 153 -19.42 1.51 -11.04
N GLN A 154 -19.52 2.64 -11.74
CA GLN A 154 -20.00 3.93 -11.19
C GLN A 154 -21.37 3.85 -10.51
N THR A 155 -22.12 2.78 -10.79
CA THR A 155 -23.49 2.56 -10.32
C THR A 155 -23.62 1.41 -9.32
N LYS A 156 -22.50 0.79 -8.87
CA LYS A 156 -22.48 -0.45 -8.06
C LYS A 156 -23.33 -1.58 -8.67
N LYS A 157 -23.59 -1.53 -9.99
CA LYS A 157 -24.29 -2.60 -10.70
C LYS A 157 -23.37 -3.80 -10.81
N ASN A 158 -23.93 -4.99 -10.61
CA ASN A 158 -23.27 -6.29 -10.73
C ASN A 158 -23.04 -6.67 -12.22
N SER A 159 -22.52 -5.72 -13.00
CA SER A 159 -22.36 -5.82 -14.45
C SER A 159 -21.26 -4.90 -14.95
N ILE A 160 -20.61 -5.29 -16.05
CA ILE A 160 -19.51 -4.56 -16.68
C ILE A 160 -19.76 -4.40 -18.19
N THR A 161 -19.62 -3.18 -18.70
CA THR A 161 -19.72 -2.90 -20.14
C THR A 161 -18.39 -3.17 -20.85
N MET A 162 -18.43 -3.41 -22.16
CA MET A 162 -17.21 -3.57 -22.96
C MET A 162 -16.27 -2.34 -22.90
N LYS A 163 -16.83 -1.13 -22.75
CA LYS A 163 -16.04 0.12 -22.62
C LYS A 163 -15.26 0.14 -21.30
N GLU A 164 -15.93 -0.18 -20.20
CA GLU A 164 -15.32 -0.29 -18.86
C GLU A 164 -14.30 -1.43 -18.78
N LEU A 165 -14.61 -2.58 -19.38
CA LEU A 165 -13.66 -3.69 -19.45
C LEU A 165 -12.39 -3.29 -20.24
N LYS A 166 -12.54 -2.59 -21.36
CA LYS A 166 -11.38 -2.11 -22.14
C LYS A 166 -10.51 -1.15 -21.33
N SER A 167 -11.06 -0.37 -20.40
CA SER A 167 -10.28 0.53 -19.56
C SER A 167 -9.56 -0.18 -18.41
N ILE A 168 -10.10 -1.28 -17.87
CA ILE A 168 -9.47 -1.99 -16.75
C ILE A 168 -8.37 -2.96 -17.19
N LEU A 169 -8.50 -3.63 -18.34
CA LEU A 169 -7.55 -4.68 -18.76
C LEU A 169 -6.07 -4.24 -18.80
N PRO A 170 -5.71 -3.02 -19.26
CA PRO A 170 -4.32 -2.54 -19.18
C PRO A 170 -3.79 -2.43 -17.75
N HIS A 171 -4.64 -2.03 -16.79
CA HIS A 171 -4.29 -1.97 -15.38
C HIS A 171 -4.10 -3.36 -14.75
N LEU A 172 -4.70 -4.38 -15.38
CA LEU A 172 -4.49 -5.79 -15.04
C LEU A 172 -3.32 -6.42 -15.80
N ASN A 173 -2.48 -5.59 -16.44
CA ASN A 173 -1.37 -6.02 -17.29
C ASN A 173 -1.77 -6.90 -18.48
N LEU A 174 -3.03 -6.82 -18.94
CA LEU A 174 -3.50 -7.53 -20.12
C LEU A 174 -3.67 -6.57 -21.31
N LYS A 175 -2.90 -6.81 -22.37
CA LYS A 175 -3.04 -6.08 -23.63
C LYS A 175 -3.97 -6.84 -24.57
N VAL A 176 -5.11 -6.23 -24.87
CA VAL A 176 -6.04 -6.79 -25.88
C VAL A 176 -5.62 -6.36 -27.29
N PRO A 177 -5.60 -7.27 -28.28
CA PRO A 177 -5.20 -6.97 -29.66
C PRO A 177 -6.06 -5.90 -30.35
N GLY A 178 -7.33 -5.77 -29.96
CA GLY A 178 -8.24 -4.77 -30.49
C GLY A 178 -9.69 -4.97 -30.04
N ALA A 179 -10.58 -4.03 -30.40
CA ALA A 179 -12.00 -4.10 -30.00
C ALA A 179 -12.74 -5.31 -30.62
N ARG A 180 -12.28 -5.81 -31.77
CA ARG A 180 -12.85 -6.99 -32.42
C ARG A 180 -12.70 -8.24 -31.56
N PHE A 181 -11.53 -8.44 -30.96
CA PHE A 181 -11.27 -9.56 -30.05
C PHE A 181 -12.27 -9.57 -28.88
N LEU A 182 -12.52 -8.42 -28.26
CA LEU A 182 -13.49 -8.31 -27.18
C LEU A 182 -14.92 -8.60 -27.65
N LYS A 183 -15.32 -8.09 -28.82
CA LYS A 183 -16.65 -8.38 -29.39
C LYS A 183 -16.85 -9.88 -29.66
N ASP A 184 -15.85 -10.53 -30.22
CA ASP A 184 -15.90 -11.96 -30.53
C ASP A 184 -16.05 -12.78 -29.23
N ARG A 185 -15.29 -12.44 -28.18
CA ARG A 185 -15.41 -13.08 -26.84
C ARG A 185 -16.74 -12.80 -26.16
N PHE A 186 -17.27 -11.58 -26.27
CA PHE A 186 -18.58 -11.24 -25.71
C PHE A 186 -19.71 -12.03 -26.39
N ALA A 187 -19.62 -12.20 -27.71
CA ALA A 187 -20.56 -13.01 -28.47
C ALA A 187 -20.48 -14.49 -28.07
N GLU A 188 -19.28 -15.03 -27.89
CA GLU A 188 -19.02 -16.40 -27.44
C GLU A 188 -19.68 -16.70 -26.07
N ILE A 189 -19.64 -15.73 -25.15
CA ILE A 189 -20.19 -15.86 -23.79
C ILE A 189 -21.71 -15.57 -23.75
N GLY A 190 -22.29 -15.09 -24.85
CA GLY A 190 -23.71 -14.74 -24.93
C GLY A 190 -24.05 -13.42 -24.24
N ALA A 191 -23.12 -12.46 -24.23
CA ALA A 191 -23.34 -11.12 -23.69
C ALA A 191 -24.52 -10.42 -24.40
N ARG A 192 -25.35 -9.71 -23.65
CA ARG A 192 -26.46 -8.93 -24.23
C ARG A 192 -26.11 -7.44 -24.18
N LYS A 193 -26.20 -6.76 -25.33
CA LYS A 193 -25.93 -5.32 -25.47
C LYS A 193 -24.53 -4.92 -25.00
N ASP A 194 -23.53 -5.75 -25.25
CA ASP A 194 -22.12 -5.52 -24.84
C ASP A 194 -21.93 -5.32 -23.32
N VAL A 195 -22.77 -5.99 -22.52
CA VAL A 195 -22.71 -6.02 -21.05
C VAL A 195 -22.57 -7.47 -20.58
N LEU A 196 -21.63 -7.70 -19.66
CA LEU A 196 -21.48 -8.96 -18.93
C LEU A 196 -22.02 -8.77 -17.51
N ASP A 197 -22.81 -9.73 -17.03
CA ASP A 197 -23.01 -9.91 -15.58
C ASP A 197 -21.78 -10.59 -14.94
N PHE A 198 -21.83 -10.83 -13.63
CA PHE A 198 -20.71 -11.46 -12.92
C PHE A 198 -20.36 -12.86 -13.44
N GLU A 199 -21.36 -13.72 -13.68
CA GLU A 199 -21.11 -15.09 -14.15
C GLU A 199 -20.49 -15.08 -15.54
N GLN A 200 -20.95 -14.18 -16.41
CA GLN A 200 -20.38 -13.97 -17.73
C GLN A 200 -18.97 -13.39 -17.67
N PHE A 201 -18.69 -12.48 -16.73
CA PHE A 201 -17.35 -11.95 -16.51
C PHE A 201 -16.37 -13.00 -15.98
N HIS A 202 -16.82 -13.88 -15.09
CA HIS A 202 -16.03 -15.02 -14.61
C HIS A 202 -15.68 -15.98 -15.76
N LYS A 203 -16.65 -16.33 -16.61
CA LYS A 203 -16.42 -17.13 -17.82
C LYS A 203 -15.44 -16.45 -18.78
N PHE A 204 -15.57 -15.13 -18.96
CA PHE A 204 -14.65 -14.34 -19.77
C PHE A 204 -13.21 -14.45 -19.25
N TYR A 205 -13.02 -14.33 -17.94
CA TYR A 205 -11.73 -14.52 -17.29
C TYR A 205 -11.17 -15.93 -17.54
N ASN A 206 -11.96 -16.98 -17.29
CA ASN A 206 -11.51 -18.37 -17.50
C ASN A 206 -11.05 -18.62 -18.94
N ILE A 207 -11.77 -18.12 -19.94
CA ILE A 207 -11.37 -18.23 -21.35
C ILE A 207 -10.03 -17.54 -21.60
N LEU A 208 -9.87 -16.30 -21.11
CA LEU A 208 -8.63 -15.56 -21.29
C LEU A 208 -7.43 -16.25 -20.62
N MET A 209 -7.60 -16.76 -19.40
CA MET A 209 -6.53 -17.46 -18.69
C MET A 209 -6.15 -18.73 -19.43
N PHE A 210 -7.13 -19.53 -19.84
CA PHE A 210 -6.91 -20.72 -20.63
C PHE A 210 -6.14 -20.44 -21.93
N GLU A 211 -6.54 -19.43 -22.69
CA GLU A 211 -5.87 -19.09 -23.96
C GLU A 211 -4.39 -18.70 -23.78
N ASN A 212 -4.07 -18.03 -22.67
CA ASN A 212 -2.69 -17.64 -22.34
C ASN A 212 -1.85 -18.79 -21.78
N GLN A 213 -2.48 -19.80 -21.16
CA GLN A 213 -1.81 -20.89 -20.45
C GLN A 213 -1.77 -22.22 -21.21
N LYS A 214 -2.63 -22.42 -22.21
CA LYS A 214 -2.77 -23.70 -22.93
C LYS A 214 -1.50 -24.19 -23.63
N SER A 215 -0.50 -23.33 -23.86
CA SER A 215 0.79 -23.76 -24.40
C SER A 215 1.51 -24.77 -23.50
N ILE A 216 1.22 -24.76 -22.19
CA ILE A 216 1.73 -25.73 -21.22
C ILE A 216 1.28 -27.16 -21.55
N LEU A 217 0.14 -27.31 -22.23
CA LEU A 217 -0.37 -28.62 -22.63
C LEU A 217 0.59 -29.36 -23.59
N GLU A 218 1.43 -28.64 -24.34
CA GLU A 218 2.47 -29.26 -25.18
C GLU A 218 3.53 -30.01 -24.35
N GLU A 219 3.81 -29.57 -23.11
CA GLU A 219 4.70 -30.29 -22.21
C GLU A 219 4.08 -31.60 -21.73
N PHE A 220 2.76 -31.62 -21.53
CA PHE A 220 2.05 -32.83 -21.11
C PHE A 220 1.87 -33.86 -22.24
N LYS A 221 2.09 -33.50 -23.51
CA LYS A 221 2.14 -34.44 -24.63
C LYS A 221 3.41 -35.30 -24.66
N LYS A 222 4.45 -34.95 -23.88
CA LYS A 222 5.67 -35.77 -23.75
C LYS A 222 5.35 -37.04 -22.95
N GLU A 223 6.07 -38.14 -23.24
CA GLU A 223 5.71 -39.52 -22.83
C GLU A 223 5.39 -39.72 -21.33
N SER A 224 5.92 -38.88 -20.43
CA SER A 224 5.70 -39.00 -18.98
C SER A 224 4.29 -38.62 -18.52
N CYS A 225 3.55 -37.79 -19.26
CA CYS A 225 2.25 -37.26 -18.81
C CYS A 225 1.11 -37.39 -19.83
N ALA A 226 1.33 -38.09 -20.95
CA ALA A 226 0.34 -38.24 -22.02
C ALA A 226 -1.00 -38.85 -21.54
N PHE A 227 -0.99 -39.60 -20.43
CA PHE A 227 -2.21 -40.16 -19.83
C PHE A 227 -3.19 -39.10 -19.31
N ILE A 228 -2.72 -37.88 -18.98
CA ILE A 228 -3.55 -36.78 -18.45
C ILE A 228 -4.43 -36.18 -19.56
N MET A 229 -3.89 -36.06 -20.78
CA MET A 229 -4.58 -35.42 -21.90
C MET A 229 -5.28 -36.40 -22.83
N GLY A 230 -5.00 -37.71 -22.67
CA GLY A 230 -5.36 -38.74 -23.63
C GLY A 230 -4.67 -38.57 -24.99
N ASN A 231 -4.61 -39.62 -25.80
CA ASN A 231 -4.17 -39.52 -27.19
C ASN A 231 -5.34 -39.02 -28.06
N THR A 232 -5.75 -37.76 -27.88
CA THR A 232 -6.86 -37.16 -28.62
C THR A 232 -6.39 -36.07 -29.58
N ASP A 233 -7.06 -35.93 -30.73
CA ASP A 233 -6.81 -34.86 -31.69
C ASP A 233 -7.26 -33.47 -31.17
N ARG A 234 -7.99 -33.44 -30.03
CA ARG A 234 -8.44 -32.22 -29.34
C ARG A 234 -8.14 -32.30 -27.84
N PRO A 235 -6.87 -32.13 -27.43
CA PRO A 235 -6.47 -32.22 -26.03
C PRO A 235 -7.28 -31.27 -25.14
N GLU A 236 -7.61 -30.09 -25.65
CA GLU A 236 -8.35 -29.02 -24.96
C GLU A 236 -9.79 -29.42 -24.55
N ALA A 237 -10.38 -30.41 -25.24
CA ALA A 237 -11.73 -30.92 -24.97
C ALA A 237 -11.71 -32.20 -24.11
N SER A 238 -10.53 -32.62 -23.64
CA SER A 238 -10.38 -33.81 -22.80
C SER A 238 -10.75 -33.51 -21.35
N VAL A 239 -11.00 -34.56 -20.58
CA VAL A 239 -11.27 -34.47 -19.14
C VAL A 239 -10.21 -35.24 -18.38
N VAL A 240 -9.84 -34.74 -17.20
CA VAL A 240 -8.94 -35.43 -16.28
C VAL A 240 -9.80 -36.10 -15.22
N SER A 241 -9.84 -37.43 -15.24
CA SER A 241 -10.61 -38.22 -14.29
C SER A 241 -9.98 -38.17 -12.88
N LEU A 242 -10.78 -38.50 -11.85
CA LEU A 242 -10.28 -38.64 -10.48
C LEU A 242 -9.04 -39.53 -10.37
N PHE A 243 -9.03 -40.66 -11.08
CA PHE A 243 -7.90 -41.60 -11.05
C PHE A 243 -6.68 -41.09 -11.81
N ASP A 244 -6.87 -40.38 -12.91
CA ASP A 244 -5.76 -39.76 -13.65
C ASP A 244 -5.15 -38.62 -12.85
N PHE A 245 -5.96 -37.81 -12.18
CA PHE A 245 -5.46 -36.77 -11.28
C PHE A 245 -4.72 -37.36 -10.08
N GLN A 246 -5.26 -38.41 -9.45
CA GLN A 246 -4.54 -39.15 -8.41
C GLN A 246 -3.18 -39.67 -8.90
N ARG A 247 -3.17 -40.29 -10.09
CA ARG A 247 -1.96 -40.81 -10.72
C ARG A 247 -0.94 -39.71 -10.99
N PHE A 248 -1.39 -38.53 -11.41
CA PHE A 248 -0.55 -37.34 -11.58
C PHE A 248 0.06 -36.88 -10.25
N LEU A 249 -0.73 -36.76 -9.19
CA LEU A 249 -0.25 -36.38 -7.87
C LEU A 249 0.81 -37.37 -7.34
N LEU A 250 0.53 -38.67 -7.42
CA LEU A 250 1.44 -39.71 -6.92
C LEU A 250 2.74 -39.83 -7.73
N HIS A 251 2.66 -39.79 -9.05
CA HIS A 251 3.82 -40.13 -9.89
C HIS A 251 4.57 -38.92 -10.43
N GLN A 252 3.90 -37.78 -10.65
CA GLN A 252 4.54 -36.56 -11.14
C GLN A 252 4.82 -35.57 -10.01
N GLN A 253 3.82 -35.26 -9.19
CA GLN A 253 4.01 -34.33 -8.05
C GLN A 253 4.68 -35.00 -6.84
N LYS A 254 4.68 -36.35 -6.80
CA LYS A 254 5.25 -37.16 -5.71
C LYS A 254 4.55 -36.94 -4.36
N GLU A 255 3.25 -36.65 -4.41
CA GLU A 255 2.40 -36.39 -3.26
C GLU A 255 1.89 -37.67 -2.61
N ALA A 256 2.49 -38.08 -1.49
CA ALA A 256 2.16 -39.35 -0.84
C ALA A 256 0.75 -39.38 -0.22
N TRP A 257 0.19 -38.23 0.18
CA TRP A 257 -1.16 -38.14 0.74
C TRP A 257 -2.25 -38.52 -0.28
N ALA A 258 -1.96 -38.41 -1.58
CA ALA A 258 -2.88 -38.76 -2.66
C ALA A 258 -3.19 -40.28 -2.75
N ASN A 259 -2.56 -41.12 -1.93
CA ASN A 259 -3.01 -42.52 -1.75
C ASN A 259 -4.43 -42.60 -1.17
N ASP A 260 -4.86 -41.57 -0.44
CA ASP A 260 -6.25 -41.43 0.01
C ASP A 260 -7.10 -40.76 -1.08
N LEU A 261 -7.90 -41.58 -1.77
CA LEU A 261 -8.76 -41.12 -2.86
C LEU A 261 -9.80 -40.07 -2.40
N ASN A 262 -10.20 -40.07 -1.12
CA ASN A 262 -11.16 -39.08 -0.62
C ASN A 262 -10.54 -37.69 -0.57
N GLN A 263 -9.27 -37.57 -0.14
CA GLN A 263 -8.56 -36.29 -0.14
C GLN A 263 -8.36 -35.75 -1.55
N VAL A 264 -8.03 -36.63 -2.51
CA VAL A 264 -7.93 -36.24 -3.94
C VAL A 264 -9.28 -35.73 -4.45
N ARG A 265 -10.39 -36.39 -4.08
CA ARG A 265 -11.75 -35.97 -4.45
C ARG A 265 -12.10 -34.60 -3.87
N GLU A 266 -11.81 -34.36 -2.59
CA GLU A 266 -12.06 -33.10 -1.91
C GLU A 266 -11.29 -31.95 -2.56
N LEU A 267 -10.01 -32.16 -2.87
CA LEU A 267 -9.20 -31.21 -3.60
C LEU A 267 -9.82 -30.91 -4.98
N MET A 268 -10.17 -31.92 -5.77
CA MET A 268 -10.80 -31.70 -7.07
C MET A 268 -12.11 -30.92 -6.95
N THR A 269 -12.95 -31.27 -5.99
CA THR A 269 -14.26 -30.62 -5.78
C THR A 269 -14.14 -29.12 -5.48
N THR A 270 -13.00 -28.70 -4.91
CA THR A 270 -12.71 -27.29 -4.62
C THR A 270 -12.57 -26.46 -5.89
N PHE A 271 -12.00 -27.02 -6.96
CA PHE A 271 -11.72 -26.33 -8.23
C PHE A 271 -12.83 -26.48 -9.27
N ILE A 272 -13.89 -27.23 -8.97
CA ILE A 272 -15.01 -27.42 -9.89
C ILE A 272 -16.01 -26.27 -9.74
N ASP A 273 -16.13 -25.46 -10.80
CA ASP A 273 -17.03 -24.30 -10.85
C ASP A 273 -18.52 -24.72 -10.89
N ASP A 274 -18.83 -25.83 -11.57
CA ASP A 274 -20.20 -26.30 -11.72
C ASP A 274 -20.62 -27.21 -10.57
N THR A 275 -21.48 -26.70 -9.69
CA THR A 275 -22.03 -27.47 -8.56
C THR A 275 -22.67 -28.80 -8.98
N MET A 276 -23.21 -28.92 -10.19
CA MET A 276 -23.81 -30.17 -10.69
C MET A 276 -22.75 -31.24 -11.02
N ARG A 277 -21.49 -30.84 -11.26
CA ARG A 277 -20.35 -31.75 -11.49
C ARG A 277 -19.64 -32.16 -10.21
N LYS A 278 -20.05 -31.62 -9.06
CA LYS A 278 -19.55 -32.05 -7.73
C LYS A 278 -20.19 -33.38 -7.34
N THR A 279 -19.65 -34.46 -7.91
CA THR A 279 -20.13 -35.83 -7.71
C THR A 279 -19.12 -36.66 -6.90
N ASN A 280 -19.43 -37.94 -6.66
CA ASN A 280 -18.49 -38.87 -6.03
C ASN A 280 -17.29 -39.22 -6.92
N ASP A 281 -17.38 -38.98 -8.22
CA ASP A 281 -16.31 -39.23 -9.18
C ASP A 281 -16.10 -37.95 -10.01
N PRO A 282 -15.51 -36.89 -9.40
CA PRO A 282 -15.32 -35.62 -10.07
C PRO A 282 -14.34 -35.74 -11.24
N GLU A 283 -14.55 -34.89 -12.24
CA GLU A 283 -13.67 -34.75 -13.40
C GLU A 283 -13.30 -33.27 -13.56
N PHE A 284 -12.04 -33.02 -13.89
CA PHE A 284 -11.60 -31.70 -14.31
C PHE A 284 -11.74 -31.55 -15.81
N THR A 285 -12.23 -30.38 -16.23
CA THR A 285 -11.89 -29.85 -17.55
C THR A 285 -10.41 -29.50 -17.60
N VAL A 286 -9.83 -29.43 -18.79
CA VAL A 286 -8.42 -28.99 -18.93
C VAL A 286 -8.19 -27.61 -18.34
N GLY A 287 -9.16 -26.70 -18.44
CA GLY A 287 -9.09 -25.37 -17.82
C GLY A 287 -8.98 -25.43 -16.30
N GLU A 288 -9.81 -26.26 -15.64
CA GLU A 288 -9.77 -26.45 -14.19
C GLU A 288 -8.45 -27.10 -13.74
N PHE A 289 -7.93 -28.07 -14.52
CA PHE A 289 -6.60 -28.64 -14.25
C PHE A 289 -5.49 -27.59 -14.37
N LEU A 290 -5.51 -26.73 -15.40
CA LEU A 290 -4.55 -25.63 -15.51
C LEU A 290 -4.68 -24.64 -14.36
N HIS A 291 -5.89 -24.31 -13.91
CA HIS A 291 -6.10 -23.47 -12.72
C HIS A 291 -5.47 -24.08 -11.48
N PHE A 292 -5.64 -25.40 -11.26
CA PHE A 292 -4.97 -26.11 -10.17
C PHE A 292 -3.44 -25.98 -10.27
N LEU A 293 -2.84 -26.14 -11.45
CA LEU A 293 -1.37 -26.07 -11.58
C LEU A 293 -0.77 -24.73 -11.11
N PHE A 294 -1.49 -23.62 -11.29
CA PHE A 294 -1.07 -22.27 -10.87
C PHE A 294 -1.59 -21.86 -9.48
N SER A 295 -2.32 -22.75 -8.81
CA SER A 295 -2.96 -22.48 -7.54
C SER A 295 -1.99 -22.56 -6.36
N LYS A 296 -2.37 -21.98 -5.22
CA LYS A 296 -1.61 -22.13 -3.97
C LYS A 296 -1.57 -23.59 -3.48
N GLU A 297 -2.59 -24.37 -3.83
CA GLU A 297 -2.73 -25.79 -3.51
C GLU A 297 -1.70 -26.65 -4.26
N ASN A 298 -1.09 -26.11 -5.34
CA ASN A 298 0.04 -26.71 -6.05
C ASN A 298 1.33 -25.89 -5.86
N SER A 299 1.47 -25.24 -4.70
CA SER A 299 2.67 -24.47 -4.36
C SER A 299 3.92 -25.36 -4.34
N LEU A 300 5.04 -24.82 -4.83
CA LEU A 300 6.35 -25.46 -4.70
C LEU A 300 6.82 -25.55 -3.23
N TRP A 301 6.30 -24.68 -2.37
CA TRP A 301 6.67 -24.63 -0.96
C TRP A 301 5.89 -25.68 -0.16
N ASP A 302 6.63 -26.61 0.46
CA ASP A 302 6.08 -27.59 1.39
C ASP A 302 5.89 -26.95 2.77
N GLU A 303 4.63 -26.81 3.19
CA GLU A 303 4.25 -26.11 4.41
C GLU A 303 4.83 -26.74 5.69
N LYS A 304 5.29 -28.00 5.66
CA LYS A 304 5.94 -28.61 6.83
C LYS A 304 7.21 -27.87 7.26
N PHE A 305 7.87 -27.17 6.33
CA PHE A 305 9.05 -26.35 6.63
C PHE A 305 8.70 -24.95 7.17
N SER A 306 7.41 -24.60 7.18
CA SER A 306 6.92 -23.40 7.88
C SER A 306 6.87 -23.62 9.40
N GLU A 307 6.84 -24.87 9.86
CA GLU A 307 6.86 -25.21 11.28
C GLU A 307 8.28 -25.39 11.81
N VAL A 308 8.51 -24.97 13.05
CA VAL A 308 9.83 -25.08 13.68
C VAL A 308 10.07 -26.51 14.18
N CYS A 309 11.12 -27.18 13.66
CA CYS A 309 11.61 -28.42 14.23
C CYS A 309 12.34 -28.17 15.56
N THR A 310 11.67 -28.44 16.68
CA THR A 310 12.20 -28.18 18.03
C THR A 310 13.44 -29.01 18.38
N LEU A 311 13.63 -30.19 17.76
CA LEU A 311 14.81 -31.02 17.98
C LEU A 311 16.09 -30.36 17.47
N ASP A 312 15.99 -29.58 16.39
CA ASP A 312 17.11 -28.86 15.78
C ASP A 312 17.46 -27.56 16.50
N MET A 313 16.81 -27.23 17.63
CA MET A 313 17.00 -25.98 18.36
C MET A 313 17.87 -26.13 19.62
N ASN A 314 18.66 -27.21 19.68
CA ASN A 314 19.49 -27.60 20.84
C ASN A 314 21.00 -27.50 20.62
N ASN A 315 21.46 -27.10 19.42
CA ASN A 315 22.88 -26.82 19.19
C ASN A 315 23.29 -25.48 19.83
N PRO A 316 24.59 -25.20 20.02
CA PRO A 316 25.07 -23.89 20.46
C PRO A 316 24.58 -22.75 19.56
N LEU A 317 24.29 -21.58 20.13
CA LEU A 317 23.77 -20.42 19.39
C LEU A 317 24.65 -20.03 18.19
N SER A 318 25.96 -20.27 18.25
CA SER A 318 26.92 -20.02 17.18
C SER A 318 26.71 -20.85 15.90
N HIS A 319 25.85 -21.87 15.92
CA HIS A 319 25.58 -22.74 14.77
C HIS A 319 24.41 -22.26 13.91
N TYR A 320 23.69 -21.21 14.33
CA TYR A 320 22.47 -20.76 13.67
C TYR A 320 22.69 -19.46 12.91
N TRP A 321 22.03 -19.35 11.75
CA TRP A 321 21.78 -18.05 11.16
C TRP A 321 20.68 -17.34 11.95
N ILE A 322 20.98 -16.13 12.41
CA ILE A 322 20.06 -15.32 13.22
C ILE A 322 19.61 -14.15 12.36
N ASN A 323 18.30 -14.09 12.08
CA ASN A 323 17.70 -12.96 11.38
C ASN A 323 17.98 -11.66 12.15
N SER A 324 18.73 -10.75 11.54
CA SER A 324 19.33 -9.58 12.21
C SER A 324 19.03 -8.31 11.44
N SER A 325 18.71 -7.24 12.16
CA SER A 325 18.40 -5.91 11.63
C SER A 325 19.50 -4.93 12.03
N HIS A 326 19.83 -4.04 11.10
CA HIS A 326 20.76 -2.93 11.28
C HIS A 326 19.98 -1.61 11.36
N ASN A 327 20.36 -0.72 12.27
CA ASN A 327 19.68 0.55 12.55
C ASN A 327 18.15 0.41 12.59
N THR A 328 17.67 -0.54 13.39
CA THR A 328 16.28 -1.01 13.43
C THR A 328 15.24 0.09 13.64
N TYR A 329 15.63 1.20 14.26
CA TYR A 329 14.75 2.33 14.52
C TYR A 329 14.35 3.10 13.25
N LEU A 330 15.11 3.03 12.16
CA LEU A 330 14.85 3.81 10.94
C LEU A 330 13.77 3.17 10.07
N THR A 331 12.87 4.00 9.53
CA THR A 331 11.82 3.57 8.61
C THR A 331 12.17 3.77 7.14
N GLY A 332 13.30 4.41 6.84
CA GLY A 332 13.75 4.71 5.48
C GLY A 332 15.27 4.92 5.42
N ASP A 333 15.71 5.99 4.74
CA ASP A 333 17.13 6.31 4.57
C ASP A 333 17.90 6.58 5.90
N GLN A 334 19.22 6.56 5.82
CA GLN A 334 20.13 6.72 6.96
C GLN A 334 20.28 8.18 7.46
N LEU A 335 19.77 9.18 6.73
CA LEU A 335 20.11 10.58 6.97
C LEU A 335 18.94 11.42 7.51
N ARG A 336 17.72 11.13 7.07
CA ARG A 336 16.55 12.00 7.22
C ARG A 336 15.29 11.23 7.60
N SER A 337 15.27 9.92 7.40
CA SER A 337 14.07 9.14 7.67
C SER A 337 13.63 9.21 9.12
N GLU A 338 12.37 8.88 9.32
CA GLU A 338 11.78 8.83 10.65
C GLU A 338 12.36 7.66 11.45
N SER A 339 12.76 7.94 12.70
CA SER A 339 12.94 6.92 13.72
C SER A 339 11.59 6.58 14.34
N SER A 340 11.27 5.29 14.48
CA SER A 340 9.96 4.84 14.96
C SER A 340 10.05 3.62 15.86
N THR A 341 9.26 3.61 16.93
CA THR A 341 9.03 2.40 17.75
C THR A 341 8.38 1.29 16.93
N GLU A 342 7.51 1.63 15.98
CA GLU A 342 6.85 0.65 15.10
C GLU A 342 7.83 -0.05 14.15
N ALA A 343 9.01 0.52 13.87
CA ALA A 343 10.05 -0.17 13.10
C ALA A 343 10.59 -1.40 13.87
N TYR A 344 10.81 -1.27 15.18
CA TYR A 344 11.13 -2.40 16.05
C TYR A 344 10.02 -3.43 16.09
N VAL A 345 8.77 -2.99 16.28
CA VAL A 345 7.60 -3.88 16.30
C VAL A 345 7.52 -4.68 14.99
N ARG A 346 7.68 -4.01 13.85
CA ARG A 346 7.66 -4.63 12.53
C ARG A 346 8.77 -5.66 12.36
N CYS A 347 10.01 -5.32 12.69
CA CYS A 347 11.14 -6.26 12.63
C CYS A 347 10.91 -7.50 13.50
N LEU A 348 10.45 -7.32 14.75
CA LEU A 348 10.17 -8.43 15.66
C LEU A 348 9.05 -9.33 15.15
N ARG A 349 7.98 -8.74 14.58
CA ARG A 349 6.86 -9.48 13.97
C ARG A 349 7.23 -10.20 12.67
N LEU A 350 8.25 -9.72 11.95
CA LEU A 350 8.86 -10.42 10.81
C LEU A 350 9.88 -11.50 11.26
N GLY A 351 9.96 -11.80 12.56
CA GLY A 351 10.81 -12.86 13.09
C GLY A 351 12.28 -12.45 13.31
N CYS A 352 12.62 -11.16 13.23
CA CYS A 352 13.98 -10.68 13.51
C CYS A 352 14.35 -10.93 14.97
N ARG A 353 15.55 -11.48 15.23
CA ARG A 353 16.05 -11.95 16.54
C ARG A 353 17.32 -11.22 17.00
N CYS A 354 17.84 -10.29 16.21
CA CYS A 354 18.89 -9.36 16.62
C CYS A 354 18.54 -7.97 16.11
N ILE A 355 18.37 -7.00 17.01
CA ILE A 355 17.95 -5.63 16.67
C ILE A 355 18.92 -4.62 17.28
N GLU A 356 19.04 -3.46 16.65
CA GLU A 356 20.04 -2.44 16.96
C GLU A 356 19.43 -1.18 17.59
N LEU A 357 20.11 -0.65 18.61
CA LEU A 357 19.72 0.55 19.36
C LEU A 357 20.91 1.51 19.45
N ASP A 358 20.85 2.62 18.71
CA ASP A 358 21.84 3.70 18.74
C ASP A 358 21.49 4.72 19.83
N CYS A 359 22.14 4.61 20.98
CA CYS A 359 21.76 5.34 22.19
C CYS A 359 22.58 6.62 22.36
N TRP A 360 21.91 7.75 22.57
CA TRP A 360 22.52 9.07 22.72
C TRP A 360 21.94 9.84 23.91
N ASP A 361 22.76 10.72 24.50
CA ASP A 361 22.32 11.60 25.59
C ASP A 361 21.27 12.62 25.12
N SER A 362 20.28 12.88 25.95
CA SER A 362 19.38 14.05 25.83
C SER A 362 19.06 14.63 27.21
N PRO A 363 18.69 15.93 27.33
CA PRO A 363 18.36 16.55 28.61
C PRO A 363 17.24 15.85 29.40
N LEU A 364 16.36 15.11 28.71
CA LEU A 364 15.22 14.41 29.30
C LEU A 364 15.49 12.90 29.55
N GLY A 365 16.72 12.44 29.31
CA GLY A 365 17.11 11.02 29.38
C GLY A 365 17.49 10.45 28.01
N PRO A 366 17.85 9.15 27.94
CA PRO A 366 18.43 8.55 26.75
C PRO A 366 17.44 8.50 25.58
N ILE A 367 17.94 8.76 24.39
CA ILE A 367 17.19 8.77 23.12
C ILE A 367 17.86 7.85 22.10
N ILE A 368 17.11 7.48 21.06
CA ILE A 368 17.59 6.70 19.93
C ILE A 368 17.40 7.49 18.63
N TYR A 369 18.46 7.60 17.85
CA TYR A 369 18.49 8.12 16.48
C TYR A 369 19.85 7.83 15.85
N HIS A 370 19.98 8.04 14.53
CA HIS A 370 21.29 7.93 13.90
C HIS A 370 22.08 9.21 14.17
N GLY A 371 23.13 9.09 14.99
CA GLY A 371 23.94 10.20 15.46
C GLY A 371 24.36 11.14 14.33
N TRP A 372 24.44 12.44 14.62
CA TRP A 372 24.95 13.43 13.65
C TRP A 372 24.08 13.60 12.37
N THR A 373 22.93 12.95 12.28
CA THR A 373 22.01 13.07 11.14
C THR A 373 20.74 13.87 11.46
N ARG A 374 19.83 13.97 10.47
CA ARG A 374 18.51 14.60 10.57
C ARG A 374 17.40 13.59 10.91
N THR A 375 17.74 12.33 11.14
CA THR A 375 16.76 11.33 11.57
C THR A 375 16.05 11.79 12.84
N THR A 376 14.75 11.51 12.93
CA THR A 376 13.97 11.93 14.10
C THR A 376 14.44 11.15 15.34
N LYS A 377 14.09 11.65 16.52
CA LYS A 377 14.54 11.07 17.80
C LYS A 377 13.37 10.42 18.50
N ILE A 378 13.56 9.21 19.00
CA ILE A 378 12.59 8.49 19.83
C ILE A 378 13.16 8.23 21.22
N LYS A 379 12.30 8.12 22.24
CA LYS A 379 12.75 7.86 23.60
C LYS A 379 13.21 6.41 23.74
N PHE A 380 14.34 6.20 24.41
CA PHE A 380 14.85 4.87 24.70
C PHE A 380 13.82 4.05 25.50
N GLU A 381 13.17 4.63 26.50
CA GLU A 381 12.18 3.94 27.33
C GLU A 381 10.98 3.42 26.53
N ASP A 382 10.48 4.20 25.57
CA ASP A 382 9.36 3.81 24.72
C ASP A 382 9.74 2.66 23.78
N VAL A 383 10.99 2.65 23.28
CA VAL A 383 11.54 1.53 22.50
C VAL A 383 11.67 0.27 23.34
N VAL A 384 12.19 0.36 24.57
CA VAL A 384 12.31 -0.80 25.46
C VAL A 384 10.93 -1.38 25.81
N LYS A 385 9.92 -0.54 26.04
CA LYS A 385 8.52 -0.98 26.25
C LYS A 385 7.96 -1.69 25.03
N ALA A 386 8.11 -1.13 23.84
CA ALA A 386 7.68 -1.76 22.59
C ALA A 386 8.38 -3.12 22.37
N ILE A 387 9.69 -3.20 22.60
CA ILE A 387 10.43 -4.47 22.55
C ILE A 387 9.86 -5.48 23.55
N ASN A 388 9.58 -5.06 24.79
CA ASN A 388 9.08 -5.97 25.83
C ASN A 388 7.73 -6.61 25.46
N GLU A 389 6.86 -5.83 24.82
CA GLU A 389 5.52 -6.25 24.37
C GLU A 389 5.60 -7.18 23.16
N HIS A 390 6.51 -6.91 22.22
CA HIS A 390 6.53 -7.58 20.91
C HIS A 390 7.64 -8.62 20.72
N ALA A 391 8.64 -8.68 21.60
CA ALA A 391 9.84 -9.52 21.45
C ALA A 391 9.50 -10.97 21.10
N PHE A 392 8.48 -11.54 21.74
CA PHE A 392 8.17 -12.96 21.63
C PHE A 392 6.83 -13.27 20.96
N VAL A 393 6.26 -12.32 20.20
CA VAL A 393 4.97 -12.52 19.52
C VAL A 393 5.08 -13.46 18.33
N ALA A 394 6.11 -13.29 17.48
CA ALA A 394 6.32 -14.13 16.31
C ALA A 394 7.23 -15.34 16.57
N SER A 395 8.03 -15.33 17.64
CA SER A 395 8.99 -16.39 17.95
C SER A 395 9.34 -16.39 19.44
N GLU A 396 9.41 -17.58 20.04
CA GLU A 396 9.75 -17.78 21.46
C GLU A 396 11.25 -17.71 21.74
N TYR A 397 12.08 -17.82 20.70
CA TYR A 397 13.53 -17.92 20.77
C TYR A 397 14.17 -16.57 21.15
N PRO A 398 15.42 -16.58 21.69
CA PRO A 398 16.03 -15.40 22.28
C PRO A 398 16.12 -14.20 21.34
N LEU A 399 16.08 -13.01 21.93
CA LEU A 399 16.28 -11.74 21.26
C LEU A 399 17.60 -11.10 21.71
N VAL A 400 18.46 -10.74 20.76
CA VAL A 400 19.69 -9.98 21.02
C VAL A 400 19.47 -8.50 20.75
N LEU A 401 19.84 -7.64 21.70
CA LEU A 401 19.88 -6.20 21.56
C LEU A 401 21.33 -5.75 21.33
N SER A 402 21.66 -5.34 20.12
CA SER A 402 22.94 -4.72 19.77
C SER A 402 22.90 -3.24 20.14
N ILE A 403 23.64 -2.86 21.17
CA ILE A 403 23.63 -1.48 21.67
C ILE A 403 24.85 -0.74 21.11
N GLU A 404 24.60 0.30 20.30
CA GLU A 404 25.62 1.29 19.92
C GLU A 404 25.54 2.46 20.90
N GLU A 405 26.53 2.56 21.78
CA GLU A 405 26.43 3.40 22.98
C GLU A 405 27.27 4.68 22.91
N HIS A 406 26.59 5.82 23.07
CA HIS A 406 27.15 7.18 23.06
C HIS A 406 26.66 8.06 24.22
N CYS A 407 25.94 7.50 25.20
CA CYS A 407 25.49 8.18 26.40
C CYS A 407 26.60 8.37 27.46
N SER A 408 26.36 9.33 28.35
CA SER A 408 27.12 9.54 29.59
C SER A 408 26.88 8.42 30.60
N LEU A 409 27.82 8.23 31.54
CA LEU A 409 27.68 7.23 32.62
C LEU A 409 26.39 7.40 33.45
N VAL A 410 25.86 8.62 33.56
CA VAL A 410 24.60 8.88 34.28
C VAL A 410 23.42 8.29 33.50
N GLN A 411 23.36 8.52 32.19
CA GLN A 411 22.29 7.98 31.35
C GLN A 411 22.45 6.49 31.07
N GLN A 412 23.69 5.96 31.01
CA GLN A 412 23.92 4.51 30.98
C GLN A 412 23.34 3.80 32.21
N ARG A 413 23.50 4.38 33.41
CA ARG A 413 22.86 3.84 34.62
C ARG A 413 21.33 3.90 34.52
N GLN A 414 20.78 4.93 33.88
CA GLN A 414 19.35 5.02 33.62
C GLN A 414 18.89 3.95 32.63
N MET A 415 19.62 3.72 31.53
CA MET A 415 19.33 2.65 30.56
C MET A 415 19.33 1.28 31.24
N ALA A 416 20.34 0.98 32.07
CA ALA A 416 20.42 -0.28 32.81
C ALA A 416 19.24 -0.48 33.77
N ARG A 417 18.77 0.59 34.45
CA ARG A 417 17.56 0.55 35.29
C ARG A 417 16.32 0.27 34.45
N ILE A 418 16.12 1.01 33.35
CA ILE A 418 14.99 0.81 32.44
C ILE A 418 14.95 -0.63 31.91
N PHE A 419 16.08 -1.18 31.46
CA PHE A 419 16.13 -2.57 31.03
C PHE A 419 15.70 -3.54 32.12
N ARG A 420 16.20 -3.38 33.35
CA ARG A 420 15.82 -4.25 34.49
C ARG A 420 14.34 -4.11 34.85
N ASP A 421 13.85 -2.89 34.93
CA ASP A 421 12.48 -2.59 35.39
C ASP A 421 11.44 -3.05 34.36
N VAL A 422 11.73 -2.89 33.08
CA VAL A 422 10.80 -3.20 31.97
C VAL A 422 10.87 -4.67 31.53
N PHE A 423 12.07 -5.21 31.31
CA PHE A 423 12.21 -6.60 30.84
C PHE A 423 12.12 -7.65 31.94
N GLN A 424 12.44 -7.28 33.19
CA GLN A 424 12.28 -8.16 34.35
C GLN A 424 12.94 -9.53 34.12
N ASP A 425 12.18 -10.62 34.29
CA ASP A 425 12.62 -12.00 34.13
C ASP A 425 13.02 -12.37 32.69
N LYS A 426 12.58 -11.59 31.69
CA LYS A 426 13.01 -11.77 30.30
C LYS A 426 14.46 -11.36 30.10
N LEU A 427 15.01 -10.44 30.90
CA LEU A 427 16.41 -10.03 30.77
C LEU A 427 17.34 -11.13 31.26
N LEU A 428 18.30 -11.55 30.43
CA LEU A 428 19.35 -12.47 30.84
C LEU A 428 20.43 -11.70 31.63
N THR A 429 20.42 -11.85 32.96
CA THR A 429 21.36 -11.17 33.86
C THR A 429 22.51 -12.05 34.35
N GLU A 430 22.34 -13.38 34.28
CA GLU A 430 23.32 -14.36 34.73
C GLU A 430 23.61 -15.39 33.63
N PRO A 431 24.81 -15.99 33.59
CA PRO A 431 25.11 -17.09 32.68
C PRO A 431 24.14 -18.26 32.89
N VAL A 432 23.69 -18.90 31.80
CA VAL A 432 22.84 -20.10 31.87
C VAL A 432 23.57 -21.24 32.59
N GLU A 433 24.87 -21.37 32.30
CA GLU A 433 25.78 -22.28 32.97
C GLU A 433 27.06 -21.51 33.34
N LEU A 434 27.51 -21.64 34.59
CA LEU A 434 28.65 -20.89 35.13
C LEU A 434 29.99 -21.26 34.46
N ILE A 435 30.12 -22.52 34.04
CA ILE A 435 31.30 -23.08 33.42
C ILE A 435 30.83 -23.83 32.17
N ALA A 436 30.74 -23.12 31.05
CA ALA A 436 30.43 -23.69 29.75
C ALA A 436 31.59 -23.44 28.78
N ASP A 437 31.87 -24.43 27.94
CA ASP A 437 32.84 -24.35 26.84
C ASP A 437 32.17 -23.88 25.53
N GLN A 438 30.83 -23.82 25.50
CA GLN A 438 30.03 -23.43 24.34
C GLN A 438 28.91 -22.45 24.73
N LEU A 439 28.36 -21.74 23.73
CA LEU A 439 27.19 -20.88 23.94
C LEU A 439 25.94 -21.73 24.22
N PRO A 440 25.00 -21.27 25.06
CA PRO A 440 23.74 -21.95 25.26
C PRO A 440 22.94 -22.07 23.95
N SER A 441 22.08 -23.08 23.87
CA SER A 441 21.20 -23.28 22.72
C SER A 441 20.04 -22.27 22.67
N PRO A 442 19.42 -22.06 21.49
CA PRO A 442 18.18 -21.29 21.40
C PRO A 442 17.08 -21.79 22.35
N THR A 443 16.99 -23.12 22.55
CA THR A 443 16.01 -23.72 23.47
C THR A 443 16.25 -23.34 24.93
N GLN A 444 17.50 -23.34 25.39
CA GLN A 444 17.84 -22.92 26.76
C GLN A 444 17.57 -21.42 27.01
N LEU A 445 17.53 -20.62 25.94
CA LEU A 445 17.37 -19.16 26.00
C LEU A 445 15.97 -18.68 25.58
N LYS A 446 14.98 -19.58 25.51
CA LYS A 446 13.60 -19.21 25.19
C LYS A 446 13.08 -18.12 26.12
N GLY A 447 12.44 -17.10 25.54
CA GLY A 447 11.90 -15.95 26.26
C GLY A 447 12.95 -15.01 26.86
N LYS A 448 14.24 -15.18 26.52
CA LYS A 448 15.32 -14.34 27.05
C LYS A 448 15.75 -13.24 26.08
N ILE A 449 16.06 -12.08 26.65
CA ILE A 449 16.62 -10.90 25.99
C ILE A 449 18.08 -10.76 26.41
N ILE A 450 18.98 -10.71 25.44
CA ILE A 450 20.43 -10.68 25.62
C ILE A 450 20.94 -9.32 25.21
N ILE A 451 21.76 -8.69 26.06
CA ILE A 451 22.37 -7.40 25.76
C ILE A 451 23.78 -7.62 25.18
N LYS A 452 23.97 -7.24 23.92
CA LYS A 452 25.29 -7.13 23.28
C LYS A 452 25.77 -5.69 23.46
N HIS A 453 26.70 -5.49 24.40
CA HIS A 453 27.31 -4.21 24.69
C HIS A 453 28.78 -4.39 25.09
N LYS A 454 29.59 -3.32 25.01
CA LYS A 454 30.98 -3.32 25.50
C LYS A 454 31.01 -3.68 27.00
N LYS A 455 31.89 -4.62 27.38
CA LYS A 455 32.06 -5.07 28.76
C LYS A 455 33.37 -4.53 29.34
N LEU A 456 33.33 -3.98 30.54
CA LEU A 456 34.53 -3.56 31.28
C LEU A 456 35.40 -4.78 31.58
N SER A 457 36.72 -4.65 31.46
CA SER A 457 37.62 -5.72 31.84
C SER A 457 37.65 -5.85 33.37
N MET A 458 37.75 -7.07 33.90
CA MET A 458 37.91 -7.31 35.35
C MET A 458 39.19 -6.66 35.92
N ALA A 459 40.11 -6.19 35.07
CA ALA A 459 41.35 -5.52 35.48
C ALA A 459 41.18 -4.01 35.72
N ASP A 460 40.11 -3.38 35.20
CA ASP A 460 39.89 -1.93 35.33
C ASP A 460 39.22 -1.52 36.65
N ASP A 461 38.83 -2.50 37.49
CA ASP A 461 38.26 -2.27 38.84
C ASP A 461 39.32 -1.78 39.86
N LEU A 462 40.60 -1.83 39.49
CA LEU A 462 41.73 -1.26 40.22
C LEU A 462 42.27 -0.01 39.51
N GLY A 463 41.42 1.01 39.43
CA GLY A 463 41.80 2.41 39.32
C GLY A 463 42.77 2.78 38.20
N ARG A 464 42.25 3.09 37.01
CA ARG A 464 42.94 3.99 36.10
C ARG A 464 41.97 4.83 35.27
N THR A 465 42.08 6.13 35.49
CA THR A 465 41.46 7.21 34.72
C THR A 465 42.03 7.26 33.31
N ASP A 466 41.12 7.28 32.35
CA ASP A 466 41.13 8.02 31.08
C ASP A 466 42.33 7.87 30.13
N ALA A 467 42.10 7.20 29.01
CA ALA A 467 42.79 7.44 27.74
C ALA A 467 41.92 6.90 26.59
N GLY A 468 41.12 7.78 25.99
CA GLY A 468 40.31 7.47 24.82
C GLY A 468 41.15 7.00 23.63
N PHE A 469 40.91 5.77 23.18
CA PHE A 469 41.35 5.28 21.88
C PHE A 469 40.27 5.59 20.84
N GLY A 470 40.40 6.73 20.17
CA GLY A 470 39.69 7.02 18.94
C GLY A 470 40.26 6.17 17.80
N ARG A 471 39.55 5.10 17.41
CA ARG A 471 39.63 4.61 16.03
C ARG A 471 38.74 5.53 15.19
N GLY A 472 39.33 6.16 14.18
CA GLY A 472 38.62 7.04 13.25
C GLY A 472 37.47 6.30 12.60
N ASP A 473 36.26 6.74 12.93
CA ASP A 473 35.04 6.37 12.24
C ASP A 473 34.89 7.32 11.05
N LEU A 474 34.74 6.77 9.85
CA LEU A 474 34.54 7.51 8.59
C LEU A 474 33.23 8.33 8.59
N ARG A 475 32.42 8.27 9.66
CA ARG A 475 31.16 9.01 9.84
C ARG A 475 31.31 10.38 10.50
N LYS A 476 32.49 10.76 11.00
CA LYS A 476 32.71 12.08 11.59
C LYS A 476 33.23 13.06 10.52
N GLY A 477 32.32 13.59 9.72
CA GLY A 477 32.62 14.85 9.02
C GLY A 477 32.94 15.94 10.05
N GLU A 478 33.89 16.82 9.74
CA GLU A 478 34.26 17.96 10.58
C GLU A 478 33.07 18.90 10.81
N LYS A 479 32.20 19.02 9.79
CA LYS A 479 30.93 19.75 9.83
C LYS A 479 29.92 19.09 8.90
N GLN A 480 28.64 19.14 9.26
CA GLN A 480 27.55 18.70 8.39
C GLN A 480 26.33 19.59 8.59
N GLY A 481 25.43 19.62 7.61
CA GLY A 481 24.20 20.41 7.68
C GLY A 481 23.53 20.55 6.34
N ASP A 482 22.42 21.28 6.33
CA ASP A 482 21.75 21.62 5.08
C ASP A 482 22.42 22.84 4.45
N LEU A 483 22.76 22.73 3.17
CA LEU A 483 23.17 23.85 2.35
C LEU A 483 22.23 23.95 1.15
N TYR A 484 21.99 25.18 0.73
CA TYR A 484 21.25 25.42 -0.50
C TYR A 484 22.25 25.54 -1.64
N ILE A 485 22.09 24.71 -2.66
CA ILE A 485 22.89 24.77 -3.89
C ILE A 485 21.99 25.31 -4.99
N TRP A 486 22.47 26.31 -5.71
CA TRP A 486 21.73 26.92 -6.81
C TRP A 486 21.71 25.99 -8.02
N ASP A 487 20.51 25.63 -8.48
CA ASP A 487 20.30 24.95 -9.74
C ASP A 487 20.31 25.96 -10.90
N PRO A 488 21.29 25.92 -11.81
CA PRO A 488 21.37 26.84 -12.92
C PRO A 488 20.32 26.59 -14.02
N VAL A 489 19.70 25.40 -14.06
CA VAL A 489 18.67 25.00 -15.03
C VAL A 489 17.31 25.48 -14.55
N ASP A 490 16.90 25.05 -13.36
CA ASP A 490 15.60 25.38 -12.78
C ASP A 490 15.56 26.78 -12.13
N GLN A 491 16.72 27.43 -11.97
CA GLN A 491 16.88 28.73 -11.31
C GLN A 491 16.26 28.77 -9.91
N ARG A 492 16.47 27.70 -9.15
CA ARG A 492 15.98 27.57 -7.77
C ARG A 492 17.09 27.09 -6.84
N TRP A 493 16.90 27.36 -5.56
CA TRP A 493 17.80 26.87 -4.52
C TRP A 493 17.32 25.49 -4.07
N ASN A 494 18.12 24.47 -4.36
CA ASN A 494 17.84 23.11 -3.95
C ASN A 494 18.51 22.82 -2.61
N ARG A 495 17.79 22.16 -1.70
CA ARG A 495 18.29 21.88 -0.35
C ARG A 495 19.00 20.53 -0.33
N HIS A 496 20.32 20.56 -0.18
CA HIS A 496 21.16 19.36 -0.11
C HIS A 496 21.65 19.12 1.31
N TYR A 497 21.73 17.85 1.71
CA TYR A 497 22.43 17.48 2.94
C TYR A 497 23.91 17.36 2.61
N CYS A 498 24.72 18.13 3.33
CA CYS A 498 26.13 18.29 3.06
C CYS A 498 26.97 17.83 4.25
N VAL A 499 28.11 17.20 3.95
CA VAL A 499 29.10 16.72 4.91
C VAL A 499 30.46 17.22 4.45
N ILE A 500 31.23 17.82 5.36
CA ILE A 500 32.63 18.19 5.13
C ILE A 500 33.49 17.15 5.84
N SER A 501 34.34 16.46 5.11
CA SER A 501 35.37 15.56 5.67
C SER A 501 36.62 15.68 4.83
N ASP A 502 37.80 15.65 5.47
CA ASP A 502 39.10 15.68 4.79
C ASP A 502 39.23 16.84 3.78
N ASP A 503 38.81 18.05 4.18
CA ASP A 503 38.76 19.26 3.35
C ASP A 503 37.88 19.17 2.08
N MET A 504 37.04 18.15 1.97
CA MET A 504 36.12 17.95 0.85
C MET A 504 34.67 18.17 1.27
N LEU A 505 33.91 18.92 0.45
CA LEU A 505 32.46 19.03 0.58
C LEU A 505 31.78 17.91 -0.21
N TYR A 506 30.95 17.18 0.49
CA TYR A 506 30.16 16.09 -0.02
C TYR A 506 28.69 16.44 0.12
N TYR A 507 27.87 16.21 -0.90
CA TYR A 507 26.44 16.50 -0.87
C TYR A 507 25.65 15.39 -1.56
N ALA A 508 24.48 15.06 -1.01
CA ALA A 508 23.54 14.14 -1.64
C ALA A 508 22.78 14.84 -2.77
N GLU A 509 22.30 14.08 -3.77
CA GLU A 509 21.48 14.61 -4.86
C GLU A 509 20.21 15.32 -4.37
N GLU A 510 19.59 16.10 -5.26
CA GLU A 510 18.37 16.84 -4.95
C GLU A 510 17.30 15.88 -4.40
N TYR A 511 16.66 16.30 -3.33
CA TYR A 511 15.45 15.66 -2.86
C TYR A 511 14.29 16.45 -3.44
N GLU A 512 13.50 15.82 -4.29
CA GLU A 512 12.10 16.20 -4.42
C GLU A 512 11.51 16.04 -3.01
N GLU A 513 11.21 17.15 -2.33
CA GLU A 513 10.15 17.05 -1.32
C GLU A 513 8.96 16.47 -2.12
N GLU A 514 8.44 15.30 -1.74
CA GLU A 514 7.06 14.97 -2.04
C GLU A 514 6.24 16.06 -1.35
N ASP A 515 6.17 17.22 -1.99
CA ASP A 515 5.24 18.27 -1.64
C ASP A 515 3.88 17.58 -1.68
N GLU A 516 3.28 17.45 -0.49
CA GLU A 516 1.87 17.13 -0.35
C GLU A 516 1.08 18.06 -1.28
N GLU A 517 0.74 17.53 -2.45
CA GLU A 517 0.01 18.20 -3.53
C GLU A 517 0.61 19.55 -3.99
N PRO A 518 0.82 19.78 -5.31
CA PRO A 518 1.21 21.09 -5.86
C PRO A 518 0.14 22.20 -5.70
N ARG A 519 -0.85 22.00 -4.83
CA ARG A 519 -2.05 22.84 -4.67
C ARG A 519 -1.96 23.84 -3.52
N LYS A 520 -1.00 23.73 -2.59
CA LYS A 520 -0.95 24.55 -1.36
C LYS A 520 -0.54 26.02 -1.52
N GLY A 521 -0.27 26.50 -2.74
CA GLY A 521 0.08 27.91 -3.01
C GLY A 521 -0.91 28.71 -3.87
N MET A 522 -1.88 28.06 -4.52
CA MET A 522 -2.80 28.75 -5.45
C MET A 522 -3.98 29.38 -4.72
N ARG A 523 -4.35 30.61 -5.12
CA ARG A 523 -5.56 31.24 -4.61
C ARG A 523 -6.78 30.43 -5.03
N PRO A 524 -7.82 30.26 -4.18
CA PRO A 524 -9.03 29.52 -4.54
C PRO A 524 -9.68 29.97 -5.85
N SER A 525 -9.53 31.25 -6.21
CA SER A 525 -10.00 31.83 -7.47
C SER A 525 -9.30 31.28 -8.71
N GLU A 526 -8.11 30.70 -8.60
CA GLU A 526 -7.26 30.25 -9.73
C GLU A 526 -7.28 28.73 -9.93
N LEU A 527 -7.94 27.97 -9.04
CA LEU A 527 -7.93 26.50 -9.07
C LEU A 527 -8.39 25.91 -10.41
N HIS A 528 -9.28 26.60 -11.12
CA HIS A 528 -9.84 26.13 -12.38
C HIS A 528 -8.85 26.16 -13.57
N TYR A 529 -7.73 26.89 -13.50
CA TYR A 529 -6.77 26.95 -14.61
C TYR A 529 -6.05 25.62 -14.88
N ASN A 530 -5.98 24.74 -13.88
CA ASN A 530 -5.34 23.44 -13.98
C ASN A 530 -6.30 22.33 -14.41
N GLU A 531 -7.58 22.65 -14.53
CA GLU A 531 -8.62 21.67 -14.77
C GLU A 531 -8.79 21.35 -16.26
N PRO A 532 -8.96 20.08 -16.63
CA PRO A 532 -9.05 19.67 -18.04
C PRO A 532 -10.30 20.24 -18.74
N TRP A 533 -11.36 20.53 -17.98
CA TRP A 533 -12.60 21.13 -18.47
C TRP A 533 -12.51 22.65 -18.69
N PHE A 534 -11.43 23.31 -18.25
CA PHE A 534 -11.26 24.75 -18.43
C PHE A 534 -10.39 25.05 -19.66
N HIS A 535 -10.99 25.73 -20.63
CA HIS A 535 -10.37 25.98 -21.95
C HIS A 535 -9.80 27.40 -22.06
N GLY A 536 -9.93 28.22 -21.00
CA GLY A 536 -9.51 29.61 -20.99
C GLY A 536 -10.24 30.42 -22.07
N ARG A 537 -9.52 31.38 -22.67
CA ARG A 537 -9.99 32.13 -23.83
C ARG A 537 -9.82 31.30 -25.10
N MET A 538 -10.89 31.15 -25.86
CA MET A 538 -10.92 30.34 -27.09
C MET A 538 -10.97 31.23 -28.33
N SER A 539 -10.22 30.89 -29.39
CA SER A 539 -10.36 31.53 -30.70
C SER A 539 -11.74 31.20 -31.27
N GLU A 540 -12.46 32.21 -31.78
CA GLU A 540 -13.87 32.09 -32.24
C GLU A 540 -14.86 31.68 -31.13
N GLY A 541 -14.41 31.69 -29.87
CA GLY A 541 -15.22 31.62 -28.66
C GLY A 541 -16.26 30.49 -28.66
N ARG A 542 -17.53 30.88 -28.81
CA ARG A 542 -18.69 29.98 -28.87
C ARG A 542 -18.57 28.88 -29.93
N GLN A 543 -18.11 29.19 -31.14
CA GLN A 543 -18.08 28.23 -32.25
C GLN A 543 -17.09 27.10 -31.99
N THR A 544 -15.90 27.43 -31.47
CA THR A 544 -14.91 26.41 -31.07
C THR A 544 -15.41 25.56 -29.91
N ALA A 545 -16.10 26.16 -28.93
CA ALA A 545 -16.72 25.40 -27.84
C ALA A 545 -17.77 24.40 -28.35
N GLU A 546 -18.63 24.83 -29.28
CA GLU A 546 -19.63 23.96 -29.90
C GLU A 546 -18.98 22.81 -30.68
N ARG A 547 -17.94 23.10 -31.48
CA ARG A 547 -17.20 22.08 -32.24
C ARG A 547 -16.53 21.05 -31.34
N LEU A 548 -15.79 21.48 -30.31
CA LEU A 548 -15.09 20.56 -29.40
C LEU A 548 -16.06 19.65 -28.65
N LEU A 549 -17.19 20.20 -28.19
CA LEU A 549 -18.24 19.40 -27.56
C LEU A 549 -18.87 18.42 -28.54
N GLN A 550 -19.15 18.83 -29.78
CA GLN A 550 -19.71 17.95 -30.81
C GLN A 550 -18.76 16.81 -31.20
N GLU A 551 -17.49 17.10 -31.45
CA GLU A 551 -16.45 16.12 -31.78
C GLU A 551 -16.27 15.12 -30.63
N PHE A 552 -16.09 15.63 -29.40
CA PHE A 552 -15.93 14.77 -28.23
C PHE A 552 -17.18 13.91 -28.00
N CYS A 553 -18.38 14.48 -28.11
CA CYS A 553 -19.63 13.72 -27.96
C CYS A 553 -19.83 12.68 -29.07
N ALA A 554 -19.43 12.97 -30.32
CA ALA A 554 -19.50 12.01 -31.41
C ALA A 554 -18.58 10.79 -31.18
N GLU A 555 -17.39 11.01 -30.60
CA GLU A 555 -16.44 9.94 -30.28
C GLU A 555 -16.80 9.17 -29.00
N SER A 556 -17.32 9.87 -27.98
CA SER A 556 -17.56 9.31 -26.63
C SER A 556 -18.97 8.75 -26.42
N GLY A 557 -19.91 9.01 -27.33
CA GLY A 557 -21.31 8.57 -27.28
C GLY A 557 -22.30 9.62 -26.76
N GLY A 558 -21.86 10.87 -26.53
CA GLY A 558 -22.71 12.04 -26.37
C GLY A 558 -23.60 12.03 -25.13
N LEU A 559 -23.01 11.82 -23.95
CA LEU A 559 -23.71 11.86 -22.66
C LEU A 559 -24.19 13.29 -22.36
N ASP A 560 -25.47 13.43 -22.04
CA ASP A 560 -26.03 14.69 -21.54
C ASP A 560 -25.26 15.12 -20.27
N GLY A 561 -24.92 16.40 -20.21
CA GLY A 561 -24.09 16.97 -19.14
C GLY A 561 -22.59 17.04 -19.44
N THR A 562 -22.13 16.46 -20.57
CA THR A 562 -20.73 16.60 -21.02
C THR A 562 -20.44 18.07 -21.24
N PHE A 563 -19.35 18.61 -20.71
CA PHE A 563 -19.18 20.06 -20.61
C PHE A 563 -17.74 20.56 -20.76
N LEU A 564 -17.63 21.86 -21.01
CA LEU A 564 -16.42 22.66 -20.86
C LEU A 564 -16.76 24.07 -20.35
N VAL A 565 -15.77 24.74 -19.77
CA VAL A 565 -15.86 26.13 -19.33
C VAL A 565 -14.81 26.96 -20.06
N ARG A 566 -15.20 28.16 -20.48
CA ARG A 566 -14.34 29.13 -21.15
C ARG A 566 -14.56 30.52 -20.59
N GLU A 567 -13.61 31.42 -20.82
CA GLU A 567 -13.84 32.86 -20.61
C GLU A 567 -14.98 33.35 -21.52
N SER A 568 -15.79 34.28 -21.02
CA SER A 568 -16.86 34.87 -21.81
C SER A 568 -16.29 35.84 -22.85
N ASP A 569 -16.71 35.68 -24.11
CA ASP A 569 -16.34 36.60 -25.19
C ASP A 569 -17.04 37.96 -25.05
N THR A 570 -18.15 38.00 -24.31
CA THR A 570 -19.03 39.17 -24.19
C THR A 570 -18.81 39.95 -22.90
N PHE A 571 -18.38 39.27 -21.82
CA PHE A 571 -18.26 39.88 -20.50
C PHE A 571 -16.91 39.52 -19.88
N VAL A 572 -16.02 40.52 -19.79
CA VAL A 572 -14.58 40.33 -19.51
C VAL A 572 -14.28 39.57 -18.20
N THR A 573 -15.12 39.70 -17.18
CA THR A 573 -14.92 39.09 -15.86
C THR A 573 -15.65 37.76 -15.67
N ASP A 574 -16.47 37.36 -16.65
CA ASP A 574 -17.37 36.23 -16.55
C ASP A 574 -16.89 35.02 -17.35
N PHE A 575 -17.51 33.87 -17.07
CA PHE A 575 -17.23 32.62 -17.76
C PHE A 575 -18.49 32.11 -18.45
N THR A 576 -18.31 31.19 -19.40
CA THR A 576 -19.39 30.51 -20.09
C THR A 576 -19.22 29.01 -19.92
N LEU A 577 -20.18 28.37 -19.25
CA LEU A 577 -20.35 26.93 -19.19
C LEU A 577 -21.06 26.47 -20.47
N SER A 578 -20.43 25.60 -21.24
CA SER A 578 -21.02 24.99 -22.43
C SER A 578 -21.21 23.51 -22.18
N PHE A 579 -22.39 22.95 -22.42
CA PHE A 579 -22.68 21.55 -22.13
C PHE A 579 -23.60 20.90 -23.17
N TRP A 580 -23.48 19.59 -23.30
CA TRP A 580 -24.28 18.75 -24.19
C TRP A 580 -25.63 18.44 -23.57
N ARG A 581 -26.71 18.63 -24.33
CA ARG A 581 -28.06 18.24 -23.92
C ARG A 581 -28.95 17.97 -25.12
N GLY A 582 -29.57 16.80 -25.17
CA GLY A 582 -30.57 16.46 -26.18
C GLY A 582 -30.04 16.55 -27.61
N GLY A 583 -28.77 16.18 -27.81
CA GLY A 583 -28.09 16.22 -29.10
C GLY A 583 -27.64 17.61 -29.57
N ARG A 584 -27.66 18.62 -28.70
CA ARG A 584 -27.23 19.99 -29.01
C ARG A 584 -26.39 20.57 -27.87
N VAL A 585 -25.57 21.57 -28.19
CA VAL A 585 -24.80 22.32 -27.20
C VAL A 585 -25.66 23.45 -26.63
N GLN A 586 -25.62 23.59 -25.30
CA GLN A 586 -26.25 24.67 -24.54
C GLN A 586 -25.18 25.51 -23.86
N HIS A 587 -25.46 26.79 -23.64
CA HIS A 587 -24.54 27.72 -22.98
C HIS A 587 -25.20 28.43 -21.81
N CYS A 588 -24.56 28.39 -20.65
CA CYS A 588 -24.94 29.15 -19.46
C CYS A 588 -23.81 30.11 -19.08
N ARG A 589 -24.17 31.36 -18.82
CA ARG A 589 -23.22 32.37 -18.34
C ARG A 589 -22.99 32.19 -16.85
N ILE A 590 -21.75 31.97 -16.46
CA ILE A 590 -21.29 32.05 -15.07
C ILE A 590 -20.97 33.50 -14.80
N ARG A 591 -21.79 34.15 -13.98
CA ARG A 591 -21.65 35.56 -13.61
C ARG A 591 -20.64 35.69 -12.49
N SER A 592 -19.86 36.76 -12.53
CA SER A 592 -18.99 37.21 -11.44
C SER A 592 -19.56 38.47 -10.80
N ALA A 593 -19.49 38.55 -9.47
CA ALA A 593 -19.82 39.77 -8.72
C ALA A 593 -18.80 39.98 -7.59
N SER A 594 -18.66 41.21 -7.11
CA SER A 594 -17.81 41.54 -5.96
C SER A 594 -18.68 41.70 -4.72
N GLU A 595 -18.51 40.82 -3.75
CA GLU A 595 -19.19 40.86 -2.46
C GLU A 595 -18.13 40.98 -1.35
N GLY A 596 -18.16 42.06 -0.56
CA GLY A 596 -17.25 42.25 0.57
C GLY A 596 -15.75 42.31 0.21
N GLY A 597 -15.40 42.65 -1.04
CA GLY A 597 -14.01 42.68 -1.52
C GLY A 597 -13.51 41.34 -2.10
N HIS A 598 -14.36 40.32 -2.17
CA HIS A 598 -14.07 39.02 -2.78
C HIS A 598 -14.95 38.80 -4.01
N THR A 599 -14.37 38.21 -5.07
CA THR A 599 -15.13 37.82 -6.26
C THR A 599 -15.89 36.54 -5.99
N VAL A 600 -17.21 36.56 -6.21
CA VAL A 600 -18.09 35.39 -6.14
C VAL A 600 -18.60 35.03 -7.54
N TYR A 601 -18.84 33.75 -7.76
CA TYR A 601 -19.30 33.18 -9.03
C TYR A 601 -20.63 32.47 -8.85
N PHE A 602 -21.55 32.64 -9.81
CA PHE A 602 -22.87 32.03 -9.74
C PHE A 602 -23.52 31.83 -11.12
N LEU A 603 -24.36 30.79 -11.24
CA LEU A 603 -25.26 30.59 -12.38
C LEU A 603 -26.68 31.13 -12.09
N THR A 604 -27.08 31.09 -10.82
CA THR A 604 -28.37 31.55 -10.30
C THR A 604 -28.13 32.44 -9.09
N GLU A 605 -28.93 33.48 -8.89
CA GLU A 605 -28.72 34.50 -7.83
C GLU A 605 -28.81 33.95 -6.39
N ASN A 606 -29.32 32.73 -6.21
CA ASN A 606 -29.48 32.12 -4.90
C ASN A 606 -28.25 31.32 -4.40
N LEU A 607 -27.25 31.08 -5.26
CA LEU A 607 -26.15 30.18 -4.94
C LEU A 607 -24.81 30.74 -5.43
N HIS A 608 -24.01 31.22 -4.48
CA HIS A 608 -22.72 31.87 -4.71
C HIS A 608 -21.56 30.96 -4.32
N PHE A 609 -20.50 31.00 -5.12
CA PHE A 609 -19.28 30.22 -4.92
C PHE A 609 -18.07 31.13 -4.90
N SER A 610 -17.09 30.82 -4.05
CA SER A 610 -15.82 31.57 -3.97
C SER A 610 -14.88 31.30 -5.15
N SER A 611 -15.19 30.32 -6.01
CA SER A 611 -14.42 30.01 -7.21
C SER A 611 -15.27 29.31 -8.27
N VAL A 612 -14.86 29.44 -9.54
CA VAL A 612 -15.43 28.68 -10.67
C VAL A 612 -15.26 27.18 -10.45
N TYR A 613 -14.13 26.75 -9.88
CA TYR A 613 -13.90 25.36 -9.51
C TYR A 613 -14.97 24.82 -8.56
N GLY A 614 -15.23 25.53 -7.46
CA GLY A 614 -16.24 25.13 -6.49
C GLY A 614 -17.66 25.10 -7.07
N LEU A 615 -17.96 26.02 -7.99
CA LEU A 615 -19.22 26.03 -8.74
C LEU A 615 -19.38 24.78 -9.60
N ILE A 616 -18.35 24.42 -10.37
CA ILE A 616 -18.39 23.24 -11.25
C ILE A 616 -18.48 21.95 -10.44
N GLU A 617 -17.67 21.79 -9.39
CA GLU A 617 -17.73 20.63 -8.49
C GLU A 617 -19.12 20.46 -7.87
N HIS A 618 -19.76 21.56 -7.48
CA HIS A 618 -21.13 21.52 -6.99
C HIS A 618 -22.09 20.98 -8.06
N TYR A 619 -22.05 21.47 -9.31
CA TYR A 619 -22.96 21.04 -10.37
C TYR A 619 -22.62 19.69 -11.02
N ARG A 620 -21.43 19.14 -10.75
CA ARG A 620 -21.12 17.72 -11.01
C ARG A 620 -21.86 16.81 -10.03
N GLN A 621 -22.00 17.25 -8.78
CA GLN A 621 -22.62 16.46 -7.71
C GLN A 621 -24.12 16.74 -7.54
N ASN A 622 -24.58 17.92 -7.91
CA ASN A 622 -25.95 18.39 -7.76
C ASN A 622 -26.49 18.88 -9.10
N PRO A 623 -27.77 18.67 -9.40
CA PRO A 623 -28.31 19.07 -10.68
C PRO A 623 -28.46 20.59 -10.83
N LEU A 624 -28.08 21.10 -12.00
CA LEU A 624 -28.45 22.43 -12.47
C LEU A 624 -29.93 22.41 -12.88
N ARG A 625 -30.76 23.13 -12.12
CA ARG A 625 -32.21 23.22 -12.34
C ARG A 625 -32.58 24.51 -13.03
N CYS A 626 -33.17 24.40 -14.21
CA CYS A 626 -33.82 25.48 -14.94
C CYS A 626 -35.29 25.12 -15.18
N ALA A 627 -36.15 26.08 -15.52
CA ALA A 627 -37.58 25.88 -15.73
C ALA A 627 -37.90 24.70 -16.68
N ASP A 628 -37.00 24.42 -17.63
CA ASP A 628 -37.19 23.42 -18.68
C ASP A 628 -36.30 22.16 -18.53
N PHE A 629 -35.49 22.04 -17.46
CA PHE A 629 -34.62 20.87 -17.22
C PHE A 629 -33.96 20.74 -15.85
N ASP A 630 -33.57 19.49 -15.56
CA ASP A 630 -32.69 19.08 -14.46
C ASP A 630 -31.51 18.30 -15.09
N LEU A 631 -30.27 18.80 -14.93
CA LEU A 631 -29.07 18.23 -15.56
C LEU A 631 -27.85 18.33 -14.64
N ARG A 632 -27.10 17.24 -14.50
CA ARG A 632 -25.78 17.23 -13.82
C ARG A 632 -24.64 17.33 -14.83
N LEU A 633 -23.55 17.97 -14.45
CA LEU A 633 -22.33 17.97 -15.25
C LEU A 633 -21.65 16.60 -15.16
N THR A 634 -21.30 16.01 -16.30
CA THR A 634 -20.77 14.63 -16.40
C THR A 634 -19.32 14.65 -16.88
N ASP A 635 -19.08 14.33 -18.15
CA ASP A 635 -17.75 14.21 -18.73
C ASP A 635 -17.16 15.58 -19.04
N ALA A 636 -15.90 15.79 -18.64
CA ALA A 636 -15.14 16.99 -18.96
C ALA A 636 -14.54 16.85 -20.36
N VAL A 637 -14.84 17.77 -21.27
CA VAL A 637 -14.14 17.82 -22.56
C VAL A 637 -12.71 18.31 -22.31
N PRO A 638 -11.68 17.50 -22.57
CA PRO A 638 -10.30 17.92 -22.34
C PRO A 638 -9.90 18.99 -23.35
N ARG A 639 -9.07 19.95 -22.92
CA ARG A 639 -8.48 20.94 -23.83
C ARG A 639 -7.53 20.23 -24.82
N PRO A 640 -7.82 20.25 -26.13
CA PRO A 640 -6.92 19.64 -27.11
C PRO A 640 -5.59 20.38 -27.14
N ASN A 641 -4.51 19.63 -27.39
CA ASN A 641 -3.19 20.17 -27.65
C ASN A 641 -2.63 21.07 -26.53
N ARG A 642 -2.93 20.77 -25.26
CA ARG A 642 -2.34 21.48 -24.10
C ARG A 642 -0.83 21.61 -24.18
N HIS A 643 -0.17 20.56 -24.67
CA HIS A 643 1.27 20.52 -24.88
C HIS A 643 1.79 21.70 -25.72
N LEU A 644 1.01 22.25 -26.66
CA LEU A 644 1.46 23.39 -27.51
C LEU A 644 1.79 24.66 -26.72
N SER A 645 1.20 24.84 -25.54
CA SER A 645 1.49 25.98 -24.65
C SER A 645 2.50 25.66 -23.56
N GLU A 646 2.96 24.41 -23.48
CA GLU A 646 3.91 24.00 -22.46
C GLU A 646 5.34 24.34 -22.92
N ASN A 647 6.14 24.86 -21.99
CA ASN A 647 7.49 25.36 -22.31
C ASN A 647 8.44 24.27 -22.83
N TRP A 648 8.14 23.00 -22.58
CA TRP A 648 8.93 21.85 -23.03
C TRP A 648 8.58 21.38 -24.45
N PHE A 649 7.50 21.89 -25.06
CA PHE A 649 7.06 21.45 -26.37
C PHE A 649 7.59 22.34 -27.50
N TYR A 650 8.14 21.71 -28.54
CA TYR A 650 8.62 22.38 -29.73
C TYR A 650 7.90 21.82 -30.96
N SER A 651 7.15 22.66 -31.67
CA SER A 651 6.34 22.23 -32.82
C SER A 651 7.17 21.83 -34.05
N ASN A 652 8.41 22.33 -34.16
CA ASN A 652 9.30 22.16 -35.30
C ASN A 652 10.74 21.96 -34.81
N LEU A 653 11.04 20.82 -34.18
CA LEU A 653 12.38 20.50 -33.69
C LEU A 653 12.83 19.15 -34.27
N SER A 654 13.97 19.15 -34.97
CA SER A 654 14.55 17.89 -35.45
C SER A 654 15.23 17.12 -34.33
N ARG A 655 15.47 15.83 -34.55
CA ARG A 655 16.20 14.99 -33.60
C ARG A 655 17.58 15.58 -33.24
N GLY A 656 18.33 16.06 -34.23
CA GLY A 656 19.68 16.60 -34.01
C GLY A 656 19.67 17.91 -33.22
N GLU A 657 18.68 18.78 -33.45
CA GLU A 657 18.51 20.01 -32.68
C GLU A 657 18.06 19.70 -31.24
N ALA A 658 17.19 18.71 -31.05
CA ALA A 658 16.79 18.26 -29.71
C ALA A 658 17.98 17.72 -28.91
N GLU A 659 18.81 16.87 -29.52
CA GLU A 659 20.02 16.35 -28.90
C GLU A 659 21.00 17.49 -28.56
N ASP A 660 21.29 18.43 -29.47
CA ASP A 660 22.15 19.59 -29.21
C ASP A 660 21.61 20.50 -28.10
N MET A 661 20.29 20.72 -28.04
CA MET A 661 19.66 21.50 -26.96
C MET A 661 19.79 20.81 -25.60
N LEU A 662 19.54 19.51 -25.52
CA LEU A 662 19.67 18.74 -24.28
C LEU A 662 21.13 18.62 -23.82
N MET A 663 22.08 18.50 -24.74
CA MET A 663 23.51 18.46 -24.42
C MET A 663 24.05 19.78 -23.84
N ARG A 664 23.36 20.90 -24.05
CA ARG A 664 23.69 22.20 -23.44
C ARG A 664 23.18 22.34 -22.02
N ILE A 665 22.24 21.49 -21.60
CA ILE A 665 21.83 21.40 -20.20
C ILE A 665 22.97 20.69 -19.47
N PRO A 666 23.61 21.32 -18.46
CA PRO A 666 24.68 20.67 -17.72
C PRO A 666 24.11 19.44 -17.01
N VAL A 667 24.41 18.25 -17.55
CA VAL A 667 24.09 16.99 -16.91
C VAL A 667 25.05 16.83 -15.74
N THR A 668 24.55 16.92 -14.50
CA THR A 668 25.19 16.20 -13.41
C THR A 668 25.08 14.72 -13.75
N GLU A 669 26.17 14.10 -14.25
CA GLU A 669 26.15 12.68 -14.64
C GLU A 669 25.60 11.82 -13.50
N PRO A 670 24.50 11.06 -13.72
CA PRO A 670 24.18 9.93 -12.88
C PRO A 670 25.17 8.83 -13.27
N SER A 671 26.19 8.62 -12.45
CA SER A 671 27.14 7.54 -12.70
C SER A 671 26.41 6.19 -12.72
N SER A 672 26.52 5.48 -13.83
CA SER A 672 25.86 4.20 -14.10
C SER A 672 26.53 3.06 -13.32
N SER A 673 26.28 2.99 -12.02
CA SER A 673 26.47 1.75 -11.27
C SER A 673 25.48 1.70 -10.12
N GLY A 674 24.58 0.70 -10.13
CA GLY A 674 23.57 0.44 -9.11
C GLY A 674 24.13 -0.02 -7.77
N ARG A 675 25.08 0.73 -7.23
CA ARG A 675 25.50 0.68 -5.84
C ARG A 675 25.33 2.09 -5.31
N GLU A 676 24.38 2.28 -4.40
CA GLU A 676 24.34 3.47 -3.55
C GLU A 676 25.74 3.69 -2.97
N ARG A 677 26.46 4.65 -3.54
CA ARG A 677 27.69 5.15 -2.98
C ARG A 677 27.54 6.64 -2.84
N MET A 678 27.68 7.05 -1.59
CA MET A 678 28.21 8.33 -1.20
C MET A 678 29.09 8.93 -2.30
N VAL A 679 28.65 10.12 -2.76
CA VAL A 679 29.46 11.34 -2.76
C VAL A 679 30.17 11.74 -4.06
N THR A 680 29.77 12.92 -4.57
CA THR A 680 30.52 13.68 -5.58
C THR A 680 31.43 14.70 -4.88
N PRO A 681 32.76 14.68 -5.09
CA PRO A 681 33.66 15.70 -4.57
C PRO A 681 33.58 16.99 -5.39
N LEU A 682 33.36 18.14 -4.74
CA LEU A 682 33.57 19.45 -5.38
C LEU A 682 34.97 19.98 -5.03
N PRO A 683 35.86 20.19 -6.03
CA PRO A 683 37.11 20.93 -5.82
C PRO A 683 36.81 22.42 -5.64
N SER A 684 37.65 23.12 -4.86
CA SER A 684 37.54 24.54 -4.45
C SER A 684 37.48 25.59 -5.58
N HIS A 685 37.41 25.18 -6.84
CA HIS A 685 37.38 26.04 -8.03
C HIS A 685 36.17 25.84 -8.96
N SER A 686 35.21 24.99 -8.62
CA SER A 686 33.94 24.90 -9.37
C SER A 686 33.04 26.10 -9.01
N GLY A 687 32.57 26.84 -10.02
CA GLY A 687 31.69 28.02 -9.88
C GLY A 687 30.27 27.77 -9.35
N VAL A 688 30.12 26.80 -8.44
CA VAL A 688 28.87 26.45 -7.76
C VAL A 688 28.64 27.44 -6.62
N THR A 689 27.49 28.12 -6.62
CA THR A 689 27.11 29.03 -5.54
C THR A 689 26.38 28.24 -4.47
N VAL A 690 26.93 28.23 -3.26
CA VAL A 690 26.39 27.54 -2.07
C VAL A 690 25.98 28.60 -1.05
N ARG A 691 24.79 28.49 -0.46
CA ARG A 691 24.28 29.35 0.61
C ARG A 691 24.00 28.59 1.89
#